data_AF-A0A813KM34-F1
#
_entry.id   AF-A0A813KM34-F1
#
_cell.length_a   1.000
_cell.length_b   1.000
_cell.length_c   1.000
_cell.angle_alpha   90.00
_cell.angle_beta   90.00
_cell.angle_gamma   90.00
#
_symmetry.space_group_name_H-M   'P 1'
#
loop_
_entity.id
_entity.type
_entity.pdbx_description
1 polymer ?
#
loop_
_entity_poly.entity_id
_entity_poly.type
_entity_poly.pdbx_seq_one_letter_code
_entity_poly.pdbx_strand_id
1 'polypeptide(L)'
;MGPIRQACAFRIASHVAPLTQFSAPCHAAHTQVEDFTPFTAPLAELGDALQLEEQQQDLFGLVAQDPKHKELMSGIGARYDGLFVVAYASGFQQFVYIFAENSSLQDCSVRSSRAGPTDTSGMCSSYYGCRRVLLVDIGLFRLDCRRMQETLLPRAQILGEGVLLYIPELALQKQAELGQEIKAANERLSQYPSNVDEYVEFNIHLSKVDAQMPDVERRYLEVQEMAEIIREYGIRIDSDTRKAFNDLASTKNQLNAQVTSGKERAEVDVSHFSKALEQDIPELHSRVTDTAEKLQVPDFQFRVVHCHFLRAEAKMAPESRKEVLAMLDALEEGVKKAVEDSARFNRYQDVLKVEPTPFENVDELKAAFQVQAKLWRGVDTWEDLSVEWNNQVFATVDVESISKEVANFNKIATQSAKAMPDNEVPKQWGATVLQFKNTLPVVVALRNKALKPRHWEVITSLIGEDLDLDNEEFTLGKMMSMGVDQHMETIMEVSGKATAELSLEEMLNKVKKTWEDLELVVNPYKDSKDVFILGSIEDITVALEDSLVTMSTIAGSRFVGPIRGEVEQWQKDLMLFQETLDEWLTVQRNWMYLESIFGAGDIKKQLPTESAKFMEIDTMWRHIMKETHEYAVALKAATKPGRLELFKNASETLDQIQKQLEDYLLSKCVAFPRFFFLSNDELLEILSQAKRPQAVQPHLRKCFDNLVKLRCLGCEAECREAGLSSAAGVNLSGRRTWTQDCQEFQNGAAILLVKESFHQCVRQSVSRCRVVRIAACRILVMSILDRERERERERERERERERERERERECEESRPLCSSCAVCLLVCACWSPRCLECVSTSAHSGL
;
A
#
# COMPACT_ATOMS: atom_id res chain seq x y z
N MET A 1 15.50 22.52 -30.30
CA MET A 1 15.56 22.28 -31.76
C MET A 1 16.96 22.68 -32.21
N GLY A 2 17.94 21.80 -32.20
CA GLY A 2 17.92 20.50 -32.88
C GLY A 2 18.38 20.70 -34.34
N PRO A 3 19.33 19.92 -34.84
CA PRO A 3 20.30 20.24 -35.89
C PRO A 3 19.69 20.34 -37.30
N ILE A 4 19.02 21.46 -37.59
CA ILE A 4 18.54 21.83 -38.94
C ILE A 4 19.15 23.15 -39.42
N ARG A 5 19.72 23.96 -38.51
CA ARG A 5 20.33 25.27 -38.82
C ARG A 5 21.66 25.20 -39.59
N GLN A 6 22.29 24.03 -39.74
CA GLN A 6 23.60 23.89 -40.40
C GLN A 6 23.57 23.08 -41.70
N ALA A 7 22.45 22.46 -42.08
CA ALA A 7 22.40 21.56 -43.24
C ALA A 7 21.91 22.22 -44.55
N CYS A 8 21.27 23.40 -44.48
CA CYS A 8 20.83 24.15 -45.67
C CYS A 8 21.57 25.49 -45.84
N ALA A 9 22.79 25.60 -45.29
CA ALA A 9 23.69 26.69 -45.63
C ALA A 9 24.29 26.37 -47.01
N PHE A 10 23.65 26.89 -48.05
CA PHE A 10 24.11 26.84 -49.44
C PHE A 10 25.59 27.24 -49.54
N ARG A 11 26.49 26.24 -49.61
CA ARG A 11 27.93 26.40 -49.89
C ARG A 11 28.17 26.76 -51.36
N ILE A 12 27.58 27.85 -51.84
CA ILE A 12 27.79 28.34 -53.21
C ILE A 12 28.81 29.50 -53.24
N ALA A 13 29.14 30.12 -52.11
CA ALA A 13 29.97 31.32 -52.09
C ALA A 13 31.49 31.10 -52.16
N SER A 14 32.03 29.89 -52.01
CA SER A 14 33.49 29.72 -51.82
C SER A 14 34.32 29.32 -53.06
N HIS A 15 33.73 28.96 -54.21
CA HIS A 15 34.51 28.44 -55.35
C HIS A 15 34.08 28.88 -56.75
N VAL A 16 33.55 30.10 -56.93
CA VAL A 16 33.46 30.71 -58.26
C VAL A 16 34.80 31.38 -58.59
N ALA A 17 35.81 30.56 -58.90
CA ALA A 17 36.97 31.07 -59.62
C ALA A 17 36.52 31.38 -61.06
N PRO A 18 36.91 32.52 -61.65
CA PRO A 18 36.51 32.85 -63.01
C PRO A 18 37.06 31.77 -63.97
N LEU A 19 36.18 31.19 -64.78
CA LEU A 19 36.49 30.24 -65.86
C LEU A 19 37.44 30.80 -66.94
N THR A 20 38.00 31.98 -66.74
CA THR A 20 39.04 32.60 -67.57
C THR A 20 40.41 31.91 -67.44
N GLN A 21 40.60 30.97 -66.52
CA GLN A 21 41.92 30.33 -66.28
C GLN A 21 42.18 29.03 -67.05
N PHE A 22 41.23 28.50 -67.82
CA PHE A 22 41.48 27.34 -68.70
C PHE A 22 41.77 27.80 -70.14
N SER A 23 42.99 28.30 -70.38
CA SER A 23 43.55 28.35 -71.74
C SER A 23 44.42 27.11 -71.95
N ALA A 24 44.02 26.20 -72.84
CA ALA A 24 44.96 25.21 -73.36
C ALA A 24 46.10 25.95 -74.10
N PRO A 25 47.38 25.59 -73.93
CA PRO A 25 48.48 26.30 -74.57
C PRO A 25 48.48 26.05 -76.08
N CYS A 26 47.90 26.97 -76.85
CA CYS A 26 48.09 27.02 -78.30
C CYS A 26 49.46 27.64 -78.63
N HIS A 27 50.52 26.84 -78.60
CA HIS A 27 51.76 27.18 -79.30
C HIS A 27 51.56 26.97 -80.80
N ALA A 28 51.14 28.01 -81.53
CA ALA A 28 51.12 28.02 -82.99
C ALA A 28 51.84 29.27 -83.49
N ALA A 29 53.17 29.19 -83.59
CA ALA A 29 54.00 30.12 -84.35
C ALA A 29 55.24 29.37 -84.88
N HIS A 30 55.02 28.41 -85.78
CA HIS A 30 56.02 28.00 -86.80
C HIS A 30 55.43 28.11 -88.21
N THR A 31 54.48 29.03 -88.40
CA THR A 31 53.95 29.39 -89.70
C THR A 31 53.89 30.91 -89.80
N GLN A 32 55.03 31.56 -89.61
CA GLN A 32 55.21 32.92 -90.11
C GLN A 32 55.49 32.83 -91.61
N VAL A 33 54.88 33.75 -92.36
CA VAL A 33 55.00 33.89 -93.81
C VAL A 33 56.47 34.05 -94.27
N GLU A 34 57.39 34.36 -93.35
CA GLU A 34 58.83 34.46 -93.59
C GLU A 34 59.49 33.13 -93.98
N ASP A 35 58.97 31.97 -93.57
CA ASP A 35 59.59 30.66 -93.84
C ASP A 35 59.41 30.17 -95.29
N PHE A 36 58.51 30.80 -96.08
CA PHE A 36 58.26 30.46 -97.49
C PHE A 36 58.79 31.50 -98.50
N THR A 37 59.51 32.52 -98.00
CA THR A 37 60.10 33.59 -98.82
C THR A 37 61.10 33.11 -99.89
N PRO A 38 61.88 32.02 -99.74
CA PRO A 38 62.78 31.55 -100.80
C PRO A 38 62.05 30.96 -102.01
N PHE A 39 60.77 30.58 -101.87
CA PHE A 39 60.03 29.82 -102.87
C PHE A 39 58.93 30.63 -103.58
N THR A 40 58.78 31.92 -103.26
CA THR A 40 57.65 32.76 -103.76
C THR A 40 58.07 34.12 -104.32
N ALA A 41 59.36 34.44 -104.39
CA ALA A 41 59.85 35.71 -104.95
C ALA A 41 59.94 35.71 -106.50
N PRO A 42 59.69 36.84 -107.19
CA PRO A 42 59.84 36.96 -108.64
C PRO A 42 61.31 36.82 -109.08
N LEU A 43 61.54 36.15 -110.22
CA LEU A 43 62.86 35.84 -110.79
C LEU A 43 63.82 37.04 -111.01
N ALA A 44 63.37 38.28 -110.85
CA ALA A 44 64.17 39.49 -111.08
C ALA A 44 65.10 39.87 -109.92
N GLU A 45 64.94 39.28 -108.73
CA GLU A 45 65.84 39.50 -107.57
C GLU A 45 66.88 38.38 -107.38
N LEU A 46 66.91 37.38 -108.26
CA LEU A 46 67.94 36.35 -108.35
C LEU A 46 68.87 36.66 -109.53
N GLY A 47 69.94 37.41 -109.24
CA GLY A 47 71.02 37.65 -110.20
C GLY A 47 71.71 36.34 -110.61
N ASP A 48 71.85 36.14 -111.92
CA ASP A 48 72.73 35.20 -112.66
C ASP A 48 73.04 33.84 -112.04
N ALA A 49 72.04 33.12 -111.53
CA ALA A 49 72.19 31.71 -111.19
C ALA A 49 70.92 30.88 -111.45
N LEU A 50 70.47 30.87 -112.71
CA LEU A 50 69.70 29.74 -113.24
C LEU A 50 70.56 29.03 -114.28
N GLN A 51 71.17 27.92 -113.86
CA GLN A 51 71.39 26.79 -114.77
C GLN A 51 70.48 25.68 -114.27
N LEU A 52 69.30 25.60 -114.87
CA LEU A 52 68.45 24.42 -114.81
C LEU A 52 69.07 23.38 -115.76
N GLU A 53 69.56 22.27 -115.20
CA GLU A 53 69.65 21.02 -115.96
C GLU A 53 68.49 20.11 -115.53
N GLU A 54 67.65 19.77 -116.51
CA GLU A 54 66.50 18.88 -116.40
C GLU A 54 66.92 17.48 -115.94
N GLN A 55 66.47 17.02 -114.76
CA GLN A 55 66.06 15.62 -114.56
C GLN A 55 64.92 15.52 -113.52
N GLN A 56 63.88 14.78 -113.88
CA GLN A 56 62.68 14.48 -113.09
C GLN A 56 63.01 13.98 -111.67
N GLN A 57 62.48 14.65 -110.64
CA GLN A 57 62.36 14.07 -109.29
C GLN A 57 60.93 14.24 -108.76
N ASP A 58 60.33 13.12 -108.34
CA ASP A 58 58.98 13.00 -107.78
C ASP A 58 58.87 13.74 -106.43
N LEU A 59 58.20 14.91 -106.46
CA LEU A 59 58.03 15.80 -105.31
C LEU A 59 57.26 15.18 -104.15
N PHE A 60 56.32 14.28 -104.41
CA PHE A 60 55.45 13.74 -103.34
C PHE A 60 56.22 12.78 -102.43
N GLY A 61 57.11 11.96 -103.00
CA GLY A 61 57.97 11.05 -102.23
C GLY A 61 58.97 11.80 -101.34
N LEU A 62 59.50 12.93 -101.81
CA LEU A 62 60.44 13.77 -101.07
C LEU A 62 59.78 14.48 -99.89
N VAL A 63 58.58 15.04 -100.07
CA VAL A 63 57.85 15.71 -98.98
C VAL A 63 57.31 14.71 -97.95
N ALA A 64 56.88 13.52 -98.38
CA ALA A 64 56.40 12.48 -97.46
C ALA A 64 57.53 11.83 -96.64
N GLN A 65 58.77 11.82 -97.14
CA GLN A 65 59.95 11.32 -96.43
C GLN A 65 60.72 12.42 -95.68
N ASP A 66 60.36 13.70 -95.90
CA ASP A 66 60.95 14.83 -95.22
C ASP A 66 60.75 14.72 -93.70
N PRO A 67 61.84 14.69 -92.90
CA PRO A 67 61.78 14.54 -91.45
C PRO A 67 60.92 15.63 -90.79
N LYS A 68 60.97 16.87 -91.30
CA LYS A 68 60.18 17.99 -90.74
C LYS A 68 58.69 17.82 -90.99
N HIS A 69 58.28 17.31 -92.15
CA HIS A 69 56.88 17.03 -92.43
C HIS A 69 56.29 15.93 -91.51
N LYS A 70 57.03 14.84 -91.28
CA LYS A 70 56.59 13.76 -90.37
C LYS A 70 56.51 14.22 -88.91
N GLU A 71 57.46 15.03 -88.46
CA GLU A 71 57.47 15.59 -87.10
C GLU A 71 56.28 16.55 -86.88
N LEU A 72 55.96 17.38 -87.89
CA LEU A 72 54.79 18.25 -87.87
C LEU A 72 53.48 17.46 -87.74
N MET A 73 53.30 16.39 -88.54
CA MET A 73 52.07 15.59 -88.53
C MET A 73 51.89 14.81 -87.22
N SER A 74 52.97 14.29 -86.64
CA SER A 74 52.95 13.64 -85.31
C SER A 74 52.60 14.65 -84.20
N GLY A 75 53.17 15.86 -84.27
CA GLY A 75 52.89 16.95 -83.33
C GLY A 75 51.44 17.45 -83.38
N ILE A 76 50.80 17.42 -84.56
CA ILE A 76 49.38 17.75 -84.71
C ILE A 76 48.51 16.66 -84.07
N GLY A 77 48.83 15.37 -84.27
CA GLY A 77 48.09 14.25 -83.70
C GLY A 77 48.07 14.26 -82.16
N ALA A 78 49.23 14.42 -81.52
CA ALA A 78 49.33 14.45 -80.06
C ALA A 78 48.59 15.65 -79.42
N ARG A 79 48.53 16.79 -80.11
CA ARG A 79 47.76 17.96 -79.65
C ARG A 79 46.25 17.76 -79.80
N TYR A 80 45.83 17.00 -80.82
CA TYR A 80 44.42 16.67 -81.03
C TYR A 80 43.89 15.75 -79.91
N ASP A 81 44.67 14.76 -79.50
CA ASP A 81 44.28 13.84 -78.42
C ASP A 81 44.24 14.54 -77.04
N GLY A 82 45.13 15.52 -76.82
CA GLY A 82 45.11 16.36 -75.60
C GLY A 82 43.94 17.35 -75.51
N LEU A 83 43.24 17.60 -76.61
CA LEU A 83 42.07 18.50 -76.69
C LEU A 83 40.74 17.80 -76.34
N PHE A 84 40.75 16.51 -75.97
CA PHE A 84 39.52 15.75 -75.74
C PHE A 84 38.67 16.32 -74.58
N VAL A 85 37.37 16.49 -74.85
CA VAL A 85 36.35 17.31 -74.15
C VAL A 85 36.12 16.97 -72.66
N VAL A 86 36.69 15.89 -72.12
CA VAL A 86 36.39 15.38 -70.77
C VAL A 86 36.88 16.32 -69.66
N ALA A 87 38.05 16.94 -69.80
CA ALA A 87 38.58 17.88 -68.81
C ALA A 87 37.84 19.24 -68.79
N TYR A 88 37.22 19.61 -69.90
CA TYR A 88 36.41 20.82 -69.99
C TYR A 88 34.98 20.59 -69.49
N ALA A 89 34.41 19.41 -69.75
CA ALA A 89 33.06 19.03 -69.29
C ALA A 89 32.95 18.97 -67.75
N SER A 90 34.01 18.59 -67.03
CA SER A 90 34.02 18.59 -65.56
C SER A 90 33.89 20.01 -64.96
N GLY A 91 34.32 21.06 -65.68
CA GLY A 91 34.12 22.46 -65.27
C GLY A 91 32.66 22.91 -65.23
N PHE A 92 31.76 22.23 -65.95
CA PHE A 92 30.32 22.55 -65.96
C PHE A 92 29.50 21.78 -64.91
N GLN A 93 30.14 20.85 -64.19
CA GLN A 93 29.47 19.97 -63.23
C GLN A 93 28.80 20.75 -62.08
N GLN A 94 29.35 21.92 -61.70
CA GLN A 94 28.75 22.82 -60.71
C GLN A 94 27.43 23.45 -61.18
N PHE A 95 27.34 23.84 -62.46
CA PHE A 95 26.10 24.41 -63.01
C PHE A 95 25.01 23.34 -63.16
N VAL A 96 25.38 22.09 -63.42
CA VAL A 96 24.47 20.95 -63.42
C VAL A 96 23.92 20.68 -62.01
N TYR A 97 24.76 20.79 -60.98
CA TYR A 97 24.30 20.66 -59.58
C TYR A 97 23.34 21.79 -59.19
N ILE A 98 23.69 23.05 -59.48
CA ILE A 98 22.82 24.22 -59.23
C ILE A 98 21.48 24.07 -59.96
N PHE A 99 21.50 23.57 -61.19
CA PHE A 99 20.28 23.30 -61.95
C PHE A 99 19.45 22.18 -61.34
N ALA A 100 20.06 21.07 -60.92
CA ALA A 100 19.34 19.97 -60.25
C ALA A 100 18.70 20.44 -58.93
N GLU A 101 19.41 21.25 -58.15
CA GLU A 101 18.92 21.84 -56.90
C GLU A 101 17.77 22.84 -57.17
N ASN A 102 17.95 23.77 -58.13
CA ASN A 102 16.91 24.72 -58.54
C ASN A 102 15.67 24.06 -59.17
N SER A 103 15.84 22.89 -59.81
CA SER A 103 14.75 22.09 -60.36
C SER A 103 13.93 21.39 -59.27
N SER A 104 14.55 21.10 -58.13
CA SER A 104 13.91 20.43 -56.99
C SER A 104 13.12 21.39 -56.10
N LEU A 105 13.40 22.69 -56.16
CA LEU A 105 12.70 23.73 -55.41
C LEU A 105 11.37 24.09 -56.08
N GLN A 106 10.25 23.97 -55.36
CA GLN A 106 8.95 24.51 -55.78
C GLN A 106 8.94 26.04 -55.61
N ASP A 107 8.24 26.78 -56.48
CA ASP A 107 8.20 28.27 -56.46
C ASP A 107 7.80 28.86 -55.09
N CYS A 108 7.06 28.09 -54.28
CA CYS A 108 6.58 28.47 -52.96
C CYS A 108 7.64 28.37 -51.85
N SER A 109 8.72 27.59 -52.04
CA SER A 109 9.66 27.26 -50.96
C SER A 109 10.58 28.44 -50.58
N VAL A 110 10.81 29.37 -51.51
CA VAL A 110 11.61 30.60 -51.28
C VAL A 110 10.96 31.51 -50.25
N ARG A 111 9.61 31.57 -50.21
CA ARG A 111 8.84 32.37 -49.23
C ARG A 111 8.86 31.77 -47.81
N SER A 112 9.23 30.49 -47.66
CA SER A 112 9.15 29.76 -46.40
C SER A 112 10.46 29.76 -45.59
N SER A 113 11.59 30.16 -46.18
CA SER A 113 12.86 30.24 -45.46
C SER A 113 12.92 31.55 -44.66
N ARG A 114 13.09 31.44 -43.34
CA ARG A 114 13.44 32.57 -42.47
C ARG A 114 14.91 32.93 -42.67
N ALA A 115 15.28 33.35 -43.87
CA ALA A 115 16.65 33.77 -44.21
C ALA A 115 16.90 35.20 -43.71
N GLY A 116 18.09 35.45 -43.14
CA GLY A 116 18.48 36.79 -42.69
C GLY A 116 18.89 37.71 -43.86
N PRO A 117 19.09 39.01 -43.61
CA PRO A 117 19.54 39.97 -44.64
C PRO A 117 20.82 39.52 -45.37
N THR A 118 21.78 38.97 -44.61
CA THR A 118 23.04 38.40 -45.11
C THR A 118 22.85 37.20 -46.04
N ASP A 119 21.91 36.31 -45.73
CA ASP A 119 21.60 35.14 -46.56
C ASP A 119 21.01 35.57 -47.92
N THR A 120 20.15 36.59 -47.91
CA THR A 120 19.49 37.11 -49.13
C THR A 120 20.44 37.86 -50.08
N SER A 121 21.45 38.56 -49.55
CA SER A 121 22.48 39.22 -50.37
C SER A 121 23.37 38.19 -51.10
N GLY A 122 23.74 37.09 -50.43
CA GLY A 122 24.48 35.97 -51.04
C GLY A 122 23.71 35.30 -52.20
N MET A 123 22.39 35.18 -52.08
CA MET A 123 21.53 34.66 -53.14
C MET A 123 21.48 35.59 -54.36
N CYS A 124 21.40 36.91 -54.15
CA CYS A 124 21.40 37.90 -55.23
C CYS A 124 22.74 37.89 -56.01
N SER A 125 23.88 37.81 -55.32
CA SER A 125 25.21 37.75 -55.95
C SER A 125 25.39 36.51 -56.85
N SER A 126 24.91 35.34 -56.41
CA SER A 126 24.95 34.08 -57.18
C SER A 126 24.14 34.15 -58.48
N TYR A 127 22.96 34.79 -58.44
CA TYR A 127 22.09 34.99 -59.60
C TYR A 127 22.76 35.81 -60.72
N TYR A 128 23.41 36.92 -60.37
CA TYR A 128 24.09 37.78 -61.35
C TYR A 128 25.36 37.15 -61.96
N GLY A 129 25.97 36.16 -61.28
CA GLY A 129 27.15 35.43 -61.76
C GLY A 129 26.92 34.52 -62.98
N CYS A 130 25.71 33.95 -63.13
CA CYS A 130 25.38 33.01 -64.22
C CYS A 130 25.26 33.64 -65.62
N ARG A 131 25.30 34.97 -65.73
CA ARG A 131 24.96 35.71 -66.96
C ARG A 131 26.09 35.82 -67.99
N ARG A 132 27.26 35.20 -67.76
CA ARG A 132 28.55 35.65 -68.35
C ARG A 132 29.38 34.61 -69.15
N VAL A 133 28.79 33.53 -69.67
CA VAL A 133 29.53 32.56 -70.52
C VAL A 133 28.74 32.26 -71.80
N LEU A 134 29.24 32.68 -72.97
CA LEU A 134 28.52 32.53 -74.25
C LEU A 134 29.29 31.77 -75.34
N LEU A 135 30.61 31.93 -75.44
CA LEU A 135 31.45 31.22 -76.43
C LEU A 135 32.82 30.96 -75.81
N VAL A 136 33.32 29.72 -75.93
CA VAL A 136 34.68 29.37 -75.48
C VAL A 136 35.41 28.64 -76.60
N ASP A 137 36.58 29.15 -76.96
CA ASP A 137 37.45 28.57 -77.98
C ASP A 137 38.41 27.58 -77.31
N ILE A 138 38.33 26.31 -77.71
CA ILE A 138 39.18 25.21 -77.23
C ILE A 138 40.07 24.77 -78.38
N GLY A 139 41.26 25.36 -78.46
CA GLY A 139 42.20 25.08 -79.55
C GLY A 139 41.61 25.44 -80.92
N LEU A 140 41.44 24.43 -81.77
CA LEU A 140 40.88 24.58 -83.12
C LEU A 140 39.35 24.59 -83.16
N PHE A 141 38.67 24.30 -82.05
CA PHE A 141 37.22 24.18 -81.99
C PHE A 141 36.59 25.35 -81.21
N ARG A 142 35.52 25.92 -81.76
CA ARG A 142 34.67 26.89 -81.07
C ARG A 142 33.45 26.19 -80.48
N LEU A 143 33.32 26.21 -79.16
CA LEU A 143 32.21 25.56 -78.46
C LEU A 143 31.09 26.57 -78.23
N ASP A 144 29.91 26.29 -78.79
CA ASP A 144 28.72 27.13 -78.65
C ASP A 144 27.87 26.68 -77.46
N CYS A 145 27.98 27.41 -76.35
CA CYS A 145 27.28 27.10 -75.10
C CYS A 145 25.86 27.69 -75.03
N ARG A 146 25.37 28.33 -76.10
CA ARG A 146 24.04 29.00 -76.10
C ARG A 146 22.89 28.07 -75.76
N ARG A 147 22.84 26.87 -76.34
CA ARG A 147 21.77 25.88 -76.05
C ARG A 147 21.75 25.42 -74.59
N MET A 148 22.93 25.28 -73.98
CA MET A 148 23.03 24.95 -72.56
C MET A 148 22.54 26.13 -71.71
N GLN A 149 22.88 27.36 -72.08
CA GLN A 149 22.38 28.56 -71.41
C GLN A 149 20.85 28.69 -71.50
N GLU A 150 20.27 28.47 -72.68
CA GLU A 150 18.80 28.46 -72.89
C GLU A 150 18.08 27.44 -72.00
N THR A 151 18.76 26.35 -71.63
CA THR A 151 18.19 25.31 -70.75
C THR A 151 18.35 25.64 -69.26
N LEU A 152 19.51 26.18 -68.86
CA LEU A 152 19.84 26.37 -67.44
C LEU A 152 19.38 27.73 -66.86
N LEU A 153 19.38 28.81 -67.66
CA LEU A 153 19.10 30.17 -67.18
C LEU A 153 17.64 30.41 -66.75
N PRO A 154 16.60 29.92 -67.45
CA PRO A 154 15.21 30.30 -67.16
C PRO A 154 14.77 30.00 -65.72
N ARG A 155 15.18 28.86 -65.16
CA ARG A 155 14.82 28.49 -63.78
C ARG A 155 15.53 29.36 -62.74
N ALA A 156 16.80 29.70 -62.97
CA ALA A 156 17.55 30.61 -62.10
C ALA A 156 16.98 32.04 -62.15
N GLN A 157 16.45 32.47 -63.31
CA GLN A 157 15.77 33.75 -63.48
C GLN A 157 14.47 33.85 -62.68
N ILE A 158 13.61 32.82 -62.77
CA ILE A 158 12.35 32.79 -62.01
C ILE A 158 12.62 32.85 -60.50
N LEU A 159 13.60 32.10 -60.00
CA LEU A 159 13.94 32.10 -58.56
C LEU A 159 14.58 33.42 -58.12
N GLY A 160 15.47 34.01 -58.93
CA GLY A 160 16.10 35.30 -58.64
C GLY A 160 15.10 36.46 -58.65
N GLU A 161 14.19 36.50 -59.62
CA GLU A 161 13.08 37.46 -59.65
C GLU A 161 12.12 37.28 -58.46
N GLY A 162 11.86 36.03 -58.05
CA GLY A 162 11.07 35.73 -56.86
C GLY A 162 11.70 36.26 -55.56
N VAL A 163 13.03 36.14 -55.38
CA VAL A 163 13.75 36.69 -54.22
C VAL A 163 13.72 38.22 -54.23
N LEU A 164 13.92 38.86 -55.39
CA LEU A 164 13.89 40.31 -55.54
C LEU A 164 12.49 40.91 -55.29
N LEU A 165 11.42 40.15 -55.52
CA LEU A 165 10.05 40.55 -55.17
C LEU A 165 9.73 40.34 -53.69
N TYR A 166 10.33 39.32 -53.05
CA TYR A 166 10.06 38.98 -51.65
C TYR A 166 10.75 39.91 -50.65
N ILE A 167 11.96 40.39 -50.92
CA ILE A 167 12.71 41.27 -50.00
C ILE A 167 11.93 42.56 -49.67
N PRO A 168 11.35 43.30 -50.64
CA PRO A 168 10.48 44.43 -50.37
C PRO A 168 9.25 44.09 -49.53
N GLU A 169 8.57 42.97 -49.80
CA GLU A 169 7.40 42.52 -49.03
C GLU A 169 7.75 42.26 -47.56
N LEU A 170 8.86 41.55 -47.31
CA LEU A 170 9.33 41.24 -45.96
C LEU A 170 9.80 42.49 -45.20
N ALA A 171 10.52 43.38 -45.88
CA ALA A 171 10.99 44.64 -45.30
C ALA A 171 9.83 45.55 -44.90
N LEU A 172 8.79 45.64 -45.75
CA LEU A 172 7.55 46.36 -45.47
C LEU A 172 6.79 45.76 -44.28
N GLN A 173 6.65 44.43 -44.23
CA GLN A 173 5.98 43.77 -43.12
C GLN A 173 6.69 44.08 -41.79
N LYS A 174 8.02 43.91 -41.74
CA LYS A 174 8.81 44.19 -40.53
C LYS A 174 8.77 45.68 -40.15
N GLN A 175 8.80 46.58 -41.13
CA GLN A 175 8.65 48.02 -40.90
C GLN A 175 7.28 48.36 -40.32
N ALA A 176 6.21 47.77 -40.82
CA ALA A 176 4.85 48.03 -40.36
C ALA A 176 4.63 47.53 -38.92
N GLU A 177 5.08 46.31 -38.61
CA GLU A 177 5.01 45.73 -37.26
C GLU A 177 5.77 46.59 -36.24
N LEU A 178 7.02 46.95 -36.54
CA LEU A 178 7.83 47.80 -35.65
C LEU A 178 7.28 49.23 -35.56
N GLY A 179 6.80 49.78 -36.67
CA GLY A 179 6.26 51.13 -36.74
C GLY A 179 4.96 51.28 -35.93
N GLN A 180 4.08 50.28 -35.93
CA GLN A 180 2.86 50.28 -35.10
C GLN A 180 3.20 50.23 -33.60
N GLU A 181 4.14 49.38 -33.21
CA GLU A 181 4.61 49.26 -31.83
C GLU A 181 5.20 50.58 -31.30
N ILE A 182 6.07 51.21 -32.09
CA ILE A 182 6.69 52.51 -31.77
C ILE A 182 5.64 53.63 -31.71
N LYS A 183 4.66 53.64 -32.62
CA LYS A 183 3.57 54.63 -32.60
C LYS A 183 2.69 54.50 -31.37
N ALA A 184 2.28 53.29 -31.02
CA ALA A 184 1.47 53.04 -29.83
C ALA A 184 2.20 53.43 -28.53
N ALA A 185 3.51 53.17 -28.45
CA ALA A 185 4.34 53.59 -27.32
C ALA A 185 4.45 55.13 -27.24
N ASN A 186 4.67 55.80 -28.38
CA ASN A 186 4.71 57.26 -28.45
C ASN A 186 3.38 57.90 -28.03
N GLU A 187 2.24 57.38 -28.50
CA GLU A 187 0.92 57.95 -28.16
C GLU A 187 0.65 57.93 -26.66
N ARG A 188 1.02 56.83 -25.97
CA ARG A 188 0.86 56.70 -24.52
C ARG A 188 1.84 57.56 -23.74
N LEU A 189 3.11 57.61 -24.16
CA LEU A 189 4.13 58.46 -23.52
C LEU A 189 3.94 59.96 -23.79
N SER A 190 3.10 60.32 -24.77
CA SER A 190 2.74 61.71 -25.07
C SER A 190 1.68 62.27 -24.10
N GLN A 191 0.88 61.40 -23.46
CA GLN A 191 -0.15 61.83 -22.51
C GLN A 191 0.50 62.05 -21.15
N TYR A 192 0.41 63.28 -20.63
CA TYR A 192 0.96 63.61 -19.33
C TYR A 192 -0.06 63.31 -18.23
N PRO A 193 0.33 62.58 -17.16
CA PRO A 193 -0.59 62.18 -16.11
C PRO A 193 -1.04 63.37 -15.24
N SER A 194 -2.30 63.36 -14.83
CA SER A 194 -2.92 64.43 -14.03
C SER A 194 -3.09 64.08 -12.55
N ASN A 195 -3.11 62.78 -12.22
CA ASN A 195 -3.28 62.26 -10.87
C ASN A 195 -2.23 61.18 -10.55
N VAL A 196 -2.16 60.77 -9.28
CA VAL A 196 -1.15 59.80 -8.81
C VAL A 196 -1.33 58.42 -9.47
N ASP A 197 -2.56 57.96 -9.74
CA ASP A 197 -2.81 56.68 -10.45
C ASP A 197 -2.23 56.71 -11.86
N GLU A 198 -2.61 57.73 -12.63
CA GLU A 198 -2.16 57.94 -14.01
C GLU A 198 -0.65 58.07 -14.07
N TYR A 199 -0.02 58.70 -13.08
CA TYR A 199 1.43 58.82 -13.00
C TYR A 199 2.11 57.48 -12.72
N VAL A 200 1.55 56.68 -11.82
CA VAL A 200 2.07 55.35 -11.51
C VAL A 200 1.94 54.42 -12.72
N GLU A 201 0.81 54.42 -13.42
CA GLU A 201 0.64 53.67 -14.67
C GLU A 201 1.58 54.16 -15.77
N PHE A 202 1.75 55.48 -15.90
CA PHE A 202 2.71 56.10 -16.82
C PHE A 202 4.14 55.65 -16.52
N ASN A 203 4.55 55.60 -15.26
CA ASN A 203 5.90 55.20 -14.84
C ASN A 203 6.16 53.69 -15.08
N ILE A 204 5.16 52.84 -14.82
CA ILE A 204 5.22 51.41 -15.15
C ILE A 204 5.37 51.23 -16.67
N HIS A 205 4.62 51.99 -17.46
CA HIS A 205 4.71 51.93 -18.92
C HIS A 205 6.05 52.45 -19.45
N LEU A 206 6.54 53.57 -18.91
CA LEU A 206 7.85 54.15 -19.22
C LEU A 206 8.98 53.15 -18.95
N SER A 207 8.97 52.50 -17.78
CA SER A 207 9.95 51.48 -17.40
C SER A 207 9.91 50.27 -18.33
N LYS A 208 8.71 49.85 -18.74
CA LYS A 208 8.53 48.74 -19.69
C LYS A 208 9.06 49.08 -21.09
N VAL A 209 8.72 50.26 -21.60
CA VAL A 209 9.18 50.72 -22.92
C VAL A 209 10.69 50.87 -22.92
N ASP A 210 11.27 51.45 -21.86
CA ASP A 210 12.71 51.61 -21.72
C ASP A 210 13.46 50.26 -21.75
N ALA A 211 12.95 49.25 -21.05
CA ALA A 211 13.52 47.91 -21.09
C ALA A 211 13.43 47.24 -22.48
N GLN A 212 12.46 47.63 -23.30
CA GLN A 212 12.25 47.12 -24.66
C GLN A 212 13.07 47.87 -25.72
N MET A 213 13.62 49.05 -25.40
CA MET A 213 14.41 49.87 -26.34
C MET A 213 15.57 49.13 -27.01
N PRO A 214 16.35 48.27 -26.33
CA PRO A 214 17.42 47.50 -26.98
C PRO A 214 16.91 46.54 -28.07
N ASP A 215 15.72 45.96 -27.91
CA ASP A 215 15.13 45.08 -28.93
C ASP A 215 14.56 45.86 -30.10
N VAL A 216 13.93 47.02 -29.81
CA VAL A 216 13.46 47.97 -30.83
C VAL A 216 14.64 48.46 -31.69
N GLU A 217 15.79 48.76 -31.08
CA GLU A 217 17.02 49.15 -31.77
C GLU A 217 17.51 48.05 -32.72
N ARG A 218 17.59 46.81 -32.22
CA ARG A 218 18.01 45.64 -33.00
C ARG A 218 17.10 45.40 -34.21
N ARG A 219 15.78 45.44 -34.01
CA ARG A 219 14.78 45.24 -35.09
C ARG A 219 14.80 46.39 -36.10
N TYR A 220 15.08 47.61 -35.66
CA TYR A 220 15.26 48.76 -36.56
C TYR A 220 16.48 48.57 -37.48
N LEU A 221 17.61 48.12 -36.93
CA LEU A 221 18.82 47.84 -37.72
C LEU A 221 18.56 46.76 -38.79
N GLU A 222 17.84 45.69 -38.46
CA GLU A 222 17.44 44.67 -39.45
C GLU A 222 16.64 45.25 -40.62
N VAL A 223 15.74 46.20 -40.35
CA VAL A 223 14.94 46.88 -41.39
C VAL A 223 15.82 47.81 -42.24
N GLN A 224 16.79 48.49 -41.63
CA GLN A 224 17.75 49.33 -42.34
C GLN A 224 18.64 48.51 -43.29
N GLU A 225 19.16 47.36 -42.85
CA GLU A 225 19.95 46.46 -43.68
C GLU A 225 19.15 45.99 -44.92
N MET A 226 17.87 45.63 -44.74
CA MET A 226 17.00 45.26 -45.87
C MET A 226 16.77 46.43 -46.84
N ALA A 227 16.59 47.65 -46.30
CA ALA A 227 16.44 48.86 -47.11
C ALA A 227 17.72 49.22 -47.89
N GLU A 228 18.90 48.91 -47.35
CA GLU A 228 20.18 49.03 -48.04
C GLU A 228 20.32 48.03 -49.17
N ILE A 229 19.98 46.75 -48.95
CA ILE A 229 19.97 45.71 -50.00
C ILE A 229 19.05 46.12 -51.16
N ILE A 230 17.85 46.60 -50.85
CA ILE A 230 16.90 47.13 -51.85
C ILE A 230 17.54 48.24 -52.71
N ARG A 231 18.31 49.12 -52.09
CA ARG A 231 18.98 50.25 -52.75
C ARG A 231 20.15 49.81 -53.60
N GLU A 232 21.00 48.94 -53.07
CA GLU A 232 22.21 48.42 -53.73
C GLU A 232 21.88 47.64 -55.01
N TYR A 233 20.86 46.79 -54.96
CA TYR A 233 20.43 45.97 -56.11
C TYR A 233 19.41 46.66 -57.03
N GLY A 234 19.07 47.94 -56.77
CA GLY A 234 18.25 48.76 -57.66
C GLY A 234 16.80 48.29 -57.80
N ILE A 235 16.22 47.67 -56.76
CA ILE A 235 14.84 47.17 -56.78
C ILE A 235 13.87 48.37 -56.83
N ARG A 236 12.96 48.37 -57.81
CA ARG A 236 11.96 49.44 -57.96
C ARG A 236 10.89 49.29 -56.88
N ILE A 237 10.85 50.25 -55.98
CA ILE A 237 9.84 50.38 -54.93
C ILE A 237 9.06 51.67 -55.14
N ASP A 238 7.78 51.66 -54.76
CA ASP A 238 6.90 52.83 -54.80
C ASP A 238 7.36 53.95 -53.84
N SER A 239 6.87 55.17 -54.06
CA SER A 239 7.27 56.33 -53.25
C SER A 239 6.79 56.26 -51.81
N ASP A 240 5.71 55.54 -51.52
CA ASP A 240 5.07 55.53 -50.21
C ASP A 240 5.74 54.53 -49.27
N THR A 241 6.16 53.38 -49.78
CA THR A 241 7.06 52.44 -49.09
C THR A 241 8.38 53.10 -48.73
N ARG A 242 8.94 53.93 -49.64
CA ARG A 242 10.18 54.67 -49.34
C ARG A 242 9.99 55.71 -48.23
N LYS A 243 8.82 56.36 -48.16
CA LYS A 243 8.47 57.23 -47.03
C LYS A 243 8.32 56.43 -45.74
N ALA A 244 7.66 55.28 -45.76
CA ALA A 244 7.46 54.44 -44.57
C ALA A 244 8.78 54.03 -43.89
N PHE A 245 9.81 53.68 -44.65
CA PHE A 245 11.15 53.41 -44.10
C PHE A 245 11.81 54.64 -43.46
N ASN A 246 11.63 55.83 -44.05
CA ASN A 246 12.17 57.08 -43.51
C ASN A 246 11.39 57.55 -42.27
N ASP A 247 10.06 57.40 -42.27
CA ASP A 247 9.17 57.76 -41.18
C ASP A 247 9.46 56.93 -39.92
N LEU A 248 9.85 55.66 -40.09
CA LEU A 248 10.24 54.80 -38.98
C LEU A 248 11.43 55.39 -38.17
N ALA A 249 12.43 55.95 -38.85
CA ALA A 249 13.57 56.60 -38.18
C ALA A 249 13.12 57.82 -37.35
N SER A 250 12.21 58.64 -37.90
CA SER A 250 11.66 59.81 -37.20
C SER A 250 10.85 59.40 -35.96
N THR A 251 9.94 58.42 -36.10
CA THR A 251 9.09 57.95 -34.98
C THR A 251 9.89 57.27 -33.86
N LYS A 252 10.97 56.56 -34.20
CA LYS A 252 11.91 55.99 -33.23
C LYS A 252 12.68 57.07 -32.47
N ASN A 253 13.18 58.09 -33.18
CA ASN A 253 13.88 59.21 -32.53
C ASN A 253 12.96 59.99 -31.60
N GLN A 254 11.69 60.14 -31.98
CA GLN A 254 10.65 60.70 -31.11
C GLN A 254 10.45 59.84 -29.85
N LEU A 255 10.40 58.51 -29.98
CA LEU A 255 10.26 57.60 -28.84
C LEU A 255 11.45 57.70 -27.88
N ASN A 256 12.67 57.71 -28.42
CA ASN A 256 13.90 57.94 -27.65
C ASN A 256 13.85 59.27 -26.88
N ALA A 257 13.40 60.34 -27.53
CA ALA A 257 13.26 61.65 -26.90
C ALA A 257 12.21 61.62 -25.78
N GLN A 258 11.06 60.98 -26.00
CA GLN A 258 10.00 60.87 -24.98
C GLN A 258 10.43 60.03 -23.77
N VAL A 259 11.11 58.91 -23.99
CA VAL A 259 11.66 58.08 -22.89
C VAL A 259 12.71 58.87 -22.10
N THR A 260 13.60 59.58 -22.78
CA THR A 260 14.64 60.41 -22.13
C THR A 260 14.01 61.54 -21.32
N SER A 261 13.09 62.31 -21.91
CA SER A 261 12.37 63.38 -21.22
C SER A 261 11.46 62.87 -20.10
N GLY A 262 10.91 61.65 -20.20
CA GLY A 262 10.16 61.01 -19.12
C GLY A 262 11.05 60.67 -17.92
N LYS A 263 12.27 60.17 -18.18
CA LYS A 263 13.27 59.88 -17.14
C LYS A 263 13.83 61.12 -16.47
N GLU A 264 14.12 62.16 -17.25
CA GLU A 264 14.64 63.43 -16.71
C GLU A 264 13.61 64.16 -15.85
N ARG A 265 12.32 64.03 -16.18
CA ARG A 265 11.23 64.59 -15.38
C ARG A 265 10.87 63.77 -14.14
N ALA A 266 11.36 62.53 -14.03
CA ALA A 266 11.02 61.63 -12.93
C ALA A 266 11.29 62.24 -11.55
N GLU A 267 12.38 62.99 -11.36
CA GLU A 267 12.67 63.63 -10.06
C GLU A 267 11.65 64.72 -9.70
N VAL A 268 11.23 65.52 -10.68
CA VAL A 268 10.25 66.60 -10.49
C VAL A 268 8.85 66.04 -10.29
N ASP A 269 8.47 65.04 -11.08
CA ASP A 269 7.17 64.39 -11.01
C ASP A 269 7.03 63.58 -9.71
N VAL A 270 8.09 62.86 -9.27
CA VAL A 270 8.12 62.21 -7.95
C VAL A 270 7.91 63.23 -6.84
N SER A 271 8.54 64.42 -6.90
CA SER A 271 8.33 65.46 -5.89
C SER A 271 6.90 66.02 -5.89
N HIS A 272 6.28 66.20 -7.06
CA HIS A 272 4.90 66.68 -7.19
C HIS A 272 3.88 65.67 -6.66
N PHE A 273 3.96 64.41 -7.10
CA PHE A 273 2.99 63.38 -6.70
C PHE A 273 3.23 62.87 -5.26
N SER A 274 4.47 62.95 -4.74
CA SER A 274 4.73 62.68 -3.31
C SER A 274 4.06 63.72 -2.41
N LYS A 275 4.06 65.01 -2.80
CA LYS A 275 3.34 66.05 -2.05
C LYS A 275 1.82 65.89 -2.08
N ALA A 276 1.26 65.35 -3.17
CA ALA A 276 -0.15 65.01 -3.23
C ALA A 276 -0.47 63.85 -2.25
N LEU A 277 0.38 62.83 -2.18
CA LEU A 277 0.23 61.73 -1.22
C LEU A 277 0.38 62.16 0.23
N GLU A 278 1.26 63.12 0.52
CA GLU A 278 1.39 63.74 1.85
C GLU A 278 0.10 64.44 2.31
N GLN A 279 -0.81 64.80 1.39
CA GLN A 279 -2.12 65.38 1.70
C GLN A 279 -3.23 64.32 1.82
N ASP A 280 -3.20 63.29 0.97
CA ASP A 280 -4.23 62.23 0.94
C ASP A 280 -4.12 61.26 2.13
N ILE A 281 -2.90 60.97 2.60
CA ILE A 281 -2.65 60.05 3.73
C ILE A 281 -3.32 60.56 5.03
N PRO A 282 -3.15 61.83 5.45
CA PRO A 282 -3.87 62.40 6.58
C PRO A 282 -5.41 62.35 6.45
N GLU A 283 -5.95 62.54 5.24
CA GLU A 283 -7.39 62.46 5.00
C GLU A 283 -7.92 61.04 5.23
N LEU A 284 -7.16 60.03 4.79
CA LEU A 284 -7.46 58.63 5.10
C LEU A 284 -7.39 58.37 6.62
N HIS A 285 -6.36 58.86 7.32
CA HIS A 285 -6.28 58.73 8.77
C HIS A 285 -7.47 59.37 9.48
N SER A 286 -7.91 60.57 9.05
CA SER A 286 -9.10 61.23 9.60
C SER A 286 -10.36 60.40 9.38
N ARG A 287 -10.58 59.89 8.16
CA ARG A 287 -11.73 59.02 7.84
C ARG A 287 -11.72 57.73 8.67
N VAL A 288 -10.54 57.13 8.89
CA VAL A 288 -10.38 55.93 9.71
C VAL A 288 -10.73 56.23 11.17
N THR A 289 -10.27 57.35 11.73
CA THR A 289 -10.63 57.79 13.08
C THR A 289 -12.13 58.05 13.19
N ASP A 290 -12.73 58.78 12.26
CA ASP A 290 -14.18 59.04 12.25
C ASP A 290 -15.00 57.73 12.19
N THR A 291 -14.53 56.75 11.42
CA THR A 291 -15.19 55.44 11.29
C THR A 291 -14.97 54.59 12.55
N ALA A 292 -13.79 54.67 13.17
CA ALA A 292 -13.47 54.00 14.43
C ALA A 292 -14.30 54.57 15.60
N GLU A 293 -14.47 55.89 15.66
CA GLU A 293 -15.34 56.56 16.63
C GLU A 293 -16.80 56.14 16.44
N LYS A 294 -17.29 56.08 15.18
CA LYS A 294 -18.63 55.55 14.85
C LYS A 294 -18.85 54.11 15.29
N LEU A 295 -17.79 53.29 15.26
CA LEU A 295 -17.80 51.90 15.72
C LEU A 295 -17.77 51.77 17.26
N GLN A 296 -17.24 52.79 17.95
CA GLN A 296 -17.13 52.87 19.41
C GLN A 296 -18.28 53.63 20.08
N VAL A 297 -19.17 54.29 19.31
CA VAL A 297 -20.25 55.12 19.87
C VAL A 297 -21.06 54.28 20.87
N PRO A 298 -21.35 54.82 22.06
CA PRO A 298 -22.18 54.14 23.06
C PRO A 298 -23.55 53.74 22.55
N ASP A 299 -24.04 54.23 21.40
CA ASP A 299 -25.29 53.79 20.77
C ASP A 299 -25.24 52.30 20.34
N PHE A 300 -24.02 51.79 20.07
CA PHE A 300 -23.71 50.37 19.86
C PHE A 300 -23.86 49.52 21.15
N GLN A 301 -23.77 50.16 22.32
CA GLN A 301 -23.92 49.57 23.65
C GLN A 301 -25.26 49.91 24.32
N PHE A 302 -25.87 51.08 24.09
CA PHE A 302 -26.89 51.66 24.98
C PHE A 302 -28.31 51.55 24.42
N ARG A 303 -28.54 51.70 23.11
CA ARG A 303 -29.89 51.48 22.51
C ARG A 303 -30.32 50.01 22.57
N VAL A 304 -29.35 49.11 22.53
CA VAL A 304 -29.55 47.65 22.69
C VAL A 304 -29.77 47.28 24.16
N VAL A 305 -28.93 47.79 25.07
CA VAL A 305 -29.00 47.43 26.50
C VAL A 305 -30.23 48.02 27.18
N HIS A 306 -30.70 49.21 26.80
CA HIS A 306 -31.90 49.80 27.40
C HIS A 306 -33.21 49.08 27.01
N CYS A 307 -33.24 48.34 25.89
CA CYS A 307 -34.37 47.47 25.56
C CYS A 307 -34.35 46.15 26.34
N HIS A 308 -33.21 45.77 26.95
CA HIS A 308 -33.02 44.49 27.63
C HIS A 308 -33.06 44.60 29.17
N PHE A 309 -32.70 45.74 29.77
CA PHE A 309 -32.34 45.79 31.19
C PHE A 309 -33.49 45.78 32.23
N LEU A 310 -34.76 45.60 31.85
CA LEU A 310 -35.88 45.54 32.81
C LEU A 310 -36.74 44.28 32.77
N ARG A 311 -36.54 43.34 31.84
CA ARG A 311 -37.28 42.07 31.83
C ARG A 311 -36.39 40.92 31.42
N ALA A 312 -36.05 40.07 32.39
CA ALA A 312 -35.21 38.87 32.27
C ALA A 312 -35.76 37.77 31.33
N GLU A 313 -36.70 38.07 30.43
CA GLU A 313 -37.37 37.10 29.54
C GLU A 313 -37.74 37.68 28.15
N ALA A 314 -37.33 38.91 27.80
CA ALA A 314 -37.71 39.51 26.53
C ALA A 314 -36.69 39.22 25.42
N LYS A 315 -37.07 38.38 24.45
CA LYS A 315 -36.37 38.24 23.15
C LYS A 315 -36.11 39.64 22.56
N MET A 316 -34.92 39.87 21.99
CA MET A 316 -34.66 41.13 21.30
C MET A 316 -35.71 41.34 20.19
N ALA A 317 -36.29 42.54 20.10
CA ALA A 317 -37.20 42.84 19.00
C ALA A 317 -36.43 42.76 17.66
N PRO A 318 -36.98 42.11 16.63
CA PRO A 318 -36.31 41.93 15.33
C PRO A 318 -35.98 43.27 14.65
N GLU A 319 -36.74 44.32 14.94
CA GLU A 319 -36.52 45.67 14.42
C GLU A 319 -35.21 46.28 14.95
N SER A 320 -34.91 46.11 16.24
CA SER A 320 -33.70 46.66 16.86
C SER A 320 -32.41 45.98 16.36
N ARG A 321 -32.46 44.67 16.04
CA ARG A 321 -31.32 43.94 15.46
C ARG A 321 -31.04 44.38 14.02
N LYS A 322 -32.09 44.55 13.23
CA LYS A 322 -31.99 45.00 11.83
C LYS A 322 -31.43 46.41 11.71
N GLU A 323 -31.74 47.30 12.65
CA GLU A 323 -31.13 48.63 12.71
C GLU A 323 -29.61 48.56 12.94
N VAL A 324 -29.14 47.72 13.86
CA VAL A 324 -27.70 47.54 14.14
C VAL A 324 -26.98 46.92 12.94
N LEU A 325 -27.59 45.93 12.28
CA LEU A 325 -27.04 45.33 11.06
C LEU A 325 -26.96 46.33 9.90
N ALA A 326 -27.99 47.16 9.70
CA ALA A 326 -27.98 48.19 8.67
C ALA A 326 -26.88 49.24 8.90
N MET A 327 -26.62 49.61 10.16
CA MET A 327 -25.51 50.49 10.51
C MET A 327 -24.15 49.83 10.27
N LEU A 328 -24.00 48.54 10.61
CA LEU A 328 -22.79 47.76 10.32
C LEU A 328 -22.52 47.65 8.82
N ASP A 329 -23.54 47.41 8.01
CA ASP A 329 -23.40 47.31 6.55
C ASP A 329 -22.99 48.66 5.94
N ALA A 330 -23.51 49.78 6.48
CA ALA A 330 -23.09 51.12 6.07
C ALA A 330 -21.63 51.42 6.44
N LEU A 331 -21.17 50.96 7.61
CA LEU A 331 -19.77 51.07 8.03
C LEU A 331 -18.84 50.13 7.26
N GLU A 332 -19.33 48.97 6.81
CA GLU A 332 -18.55 48.00 6.02
C GLU A 332 -18.02 48.64 4.73
N GLU A 333 -18.85 49.43 4.05
CA GLU A 333 -18.45 50.14 2.84
C GLU A 333 -17.34 51.16 3.11
N GLY A 334 -17.40 51.84 4.28
CA GLY A 334 -16.35 52.76 4.72
C GLY A 334 -15.02 52.05 5.02
N VAL A 335 -15.08 50.90 5.70
CA VAL A 335 -13.90 50.07 6.01
C VAL A 335 -13.30 49.47 4.74
N LYS A 336 -14.13 48.99 3.80
CA LYS A 336 -13.66 48.49 2.48
C LYS A 336 -12.88 49.56 1.73
N LYS A 337 -13.46 50.75 1.59
CA LYS A 337 -12.78 51.89 0.95
C LYS A 337 -11.47 52.24 1.63
N ALA A 338 -11.43 52.26 2.97
CA ALA A 338 -10.18 52.53 3.69
C ALA A 338 -9.09 51.48 3.46
N VAL A 339 -9.45 50.20 3.33
CA VAL A 339 -8.52 49.10 3.03
C VAL A 339 -8.05 49.15 1.57
N GLU A 340 -8.94 49.49 0.63
CA GLU A 340 -8.58 49.68 -0.78
C GLU A 340 -7.65 50.90 -0.96
N ASP A 341 -7.96 52.01 -0.30
CA ASP A 341 -7.15 53.23 -0.31
C ASP A 341 -5.76 52.97 0.31
N SER A 342 -5.65 52.26 1.44
CA SER A 342 -4.36 51.94 2.04
C SER A 342 -3.50 51.02 1.16
N ALA A 343 -4.11 50.04 0.49
CA ALA A 343 -3.41 49.18 -0.47
C ALA A 343 -2.96 49.95 -1.71
N ARG A 344 -3.79 50.90 -2.19
CA ARG A 344 -3.47 51.79 -3.30
C ARG A 344 -2.31 52.73 -2.94
N PHE A 345 -2.33 53.34 -1.75
CA PHE A 345 -1.24 54.20 -1.28
C PHE A 345 0.08 53.46 -1.08
N ASN A 346 0.05 52.24 -0.54
CA ASN A 346 1.24 51.39 -0.48
C ASN A 346 1.85 51.10 -1.86
N ARG A 347 1.01 50.83 -2.88
CA ARG A 347 1.49 50.66 -4.27
C ARG A 347 2.10 51.93 -4.83
N TYR A 348 1.52 53.08 -4.54
CA TYR A 348 2.08 54.36 -4.98
C TYR A 348 3.44 54.62 -4.34
N GLN A 349 3.57 54.39 -3.04
CA GLN A 349 4.84 54.55 -2.31
C GLN A 349 5.93 53.64 -2.86
N ASP A 350 5.60 52.40 -3.23
CA ASP A 350 6.54 51.45 -3.88
C ASP A 350 7.02 51.96 -5.25
N VAL A 351 6.10 52.38 -6.12
CA VAL A 351 6.46 52.89 -7.47
C VAL A 351 7.22 54.21 -7.41
N LEU A 352 6.88 55.08 -6.46
CA LEU A 352 7.59 56.33 -6.20
C LEU A 352 8.90 56.13 -5.44
N LYS A 353 9.19 54.92 -4.95
CA LYS A 353 10.34 54.58 -4.10
C LYS A 353 10.43 55.44 -2.84
N VAL A 354 9.27 55.81 -2.30
CA VAL A 354 9.12 56.52 -1.02
C VAL A 354 9.02 55.51 0.11
N GLU A 355 9.42 55.88 1.32
CA GLU A 355 9.32 55.01 2.49
C GLU A 355 7.85 54.59 2.73
N PRO A 356 7.55 53.28 2.84
CA PRO A 356 6.18 52.81 3.00
C PRO A 356 5.63 53.21 4.36
N THR A 357 4.42 53.79 4.36
CA THR A 357 3.75 54.14 5.61
C THR A 357 2.97 52.93 6.14
N PRO A 358 3.23 52.47 7.37
CA PRO A 358 2.45 51.39 7.95
C PRO A 358 1.06 51.91 8.38
N PHE A 359 0.01 51.45 7.68
CA PHE A 359 -1.39 51.81 7.98
C PHE A 359 -1.98 50.95 9.11
N GLU A 360 -1.31 50.91 10.27
CA GLU A 360 -1.73 50.06 11.42
C GLU A 360 -3.14 50.38 11.91
N ASN A 361 -3.53 51.66 11.88
CA ASN A 361 -4.87 52.12 12.24
C ASN A 361 -5.99 51.57 11.32
N VAL A 362 -5.70 51.31 10.04
CA VAL A 362 -6.64 50.68 9.11
C VAL A 362 -6.83 49.20 9.44
N ASP A 363 -5.74 48.52 9.78
CA ASP A 363 -5.77 47.12 10.19
C ASP A 363 -6.48 46.93 11.54
N GLU A 364 -6.26 47.84 12.49
CA GLU A 364 -6.97 47.89 13.77
C GLU A 364 -8.47 48.12 13.57
N LEU A 365 -8.86 49.11 12.75
CA LEU A 365 -10.26 49.38 12.42
C LEU A 365 -10.93 48.17 11.76
N LYS A 366 -10.24 47.53 10.80
CA LYS A 366 -10.72 46.33 10.13
C LYS A 366 -10.91 45.17 11.11
N ALA A 367 -9.96 44.93 12.01
CA ALA A 367 -10.05 43.89 13.02
C ALA A 367 -11.21 44.17 14.00
N ALA A 368 -11.34 45.39 14.49
CA ALA A 368 -12.42 45.82 15.37
C ALA A 368 -13.80 45.66 14.71
N PHE A 369 -13.93 46.09 13.46
CA PHE A 369 -15.15 45.94 12.67
C PHE A 369 -15.52 44.47 12.48
N GLN A 370 -14.55 43.62 12.12
CA GLN A 370 -14.80 42.19 11.92
C GLN A 370 -15.31 41.48 13.18
N VAL A 371 -14.81 41.86 14.36
CA VAL A 371 -15.25 41.31 15.63
C VAL A 371 -16.72 41.70 15.91
N GLN A 372 -17.09 42.96 15.70
CA GLN A 372 -18.46 43.43 15.90
C GLN A 372 -19.43 42.86 14.84
N ALA A 373 -19.04 42.83 13.57
CA ALA A 373 -19.86 42.29 12.49
C ALA A 373 -20.14 40.79 12.69
N LYS A 374 -19.13 40.00 13.08
CA LYS A 374 -19.30 38.57 13.39
C LYS A 374 -20.22 38.35 14.59
N LEU A 375 -20.09 39.17 15.63
CA LEU A 375 -20.97 39.11 16.80
C LEU A 375 -22.43 39.33 16.40
N TRP A 376 -22.75 40.48 15.79
CA TRP A 376 -24.13 40.88 15.54
C TRP A 376 -24.81 40.03 14.47
N ARG A 377 -24.10 39.65 13.40
CA ARG A 377 -24.62 38.70 12.41
C ARG A 377 -24.84 37.31 13.03
N GLY A 378 -23.94 36.90 13.94
CA GLY A 378 -24.08 35.66 14.71
C GLY A 378 -25.28 35.68 15.65
N VAL A 379 -25.53 36.80 16.35
CA VAL A 379 -26.69 36.99 17.23
C VAL A 379 -28.00 36.94 16.44
N ASP A 380 -28.08 37.61 15.28
CA ASP A 380 -29.30 37.60 14.47
C ASP A 380 -29.62 36.20 13.92
N THR A 381 -28.61 35.53 13.37
CA THR A 381 -28.74 34.14 12.90
C THR A 381 -29.12 33.19 14.04
N TRP A 382 -28.53 33.39 15.23
CA TRP A 382 -28.84 32.61 16.42
C TRP A 382 -30.30 32.76 16.86
N GLU A 383 -30.86 33.96 16.87
CA GLU A 383 -32.25 34.19 17.26
C GLU A 383 -33.23 33.49 16.33
N ASP A 384 -33.01 33.57 15.02
CA ASP A 384 -33.86 32.92 14.01
C ASP A 384 -33.77 31.38 14.12
N LEU A 385 -32.55 30.84 14.18
CA LEU A 385 -32.32 29.40 14.32
C LEU A 385 -32.80 28.88 15.68
N SER A 386 -32.64 29.63 16.75
CA SER A 386 -33.12 29.25 18.09
C SER A 386 -34.64 29.14 18.12
N VAL A 387 -35.36 30.04 17.43
CA VAL A 387 -36.82 29.93 17.28
C VAL A 387 -37.18 28.69 16.46
N GLU A 388 -36.47 28.44 15.36
CA GLU A 388 -36.69 27.24 14.55
C GLU A 388 -36.47 25.96 15.36
N TRP A 389 -35.32 25.83 16.02
CA TRP A 389 -34.95 24.66 16.82
C TRP A 389 -35.92 24.43 17.99
N ASN A 390 -36.37 25.49 18.68
CA ASN A 390 -37.34 25.36 19.76
C ASN A 390 -38.74 24.92 19.28
N ASN A 391 -39.09 25.18 18.03
CA ASN A 391 -40.36 24.77 17.43
C ASN A 391 -40.29 23.39 16.75
N GLN A 392 -39.11 22.79 16.60
CA GLN A 392 -38.97 21.44 16.04
C GLN A 392 -39.53 20.39 17.00
N VAL A 393 -40.22 19.40 16.41
CA VAL A 393 -40.75 18.23 17.13
C VAL A 393 -39.58 17.39 17.65
N PHE A 394 -39.62 17.06 18.94
CA PHE A 394 -38.52 16.43 19.67
C PHE A 394 -38.01 15.13 19.02
N ALA A 395 -38.93 14.32 18.49
CA ALA A 395 -38.61 13.04 17.84
C ALA A 395 -37.72 13.19 16.59
N THR A 396 -37.88 14.28 15.83
CA THR A 396 -37.22 14.52 14.54
C THR A 396 -36.01 15.45 14.61
N VAL A 397 -35.69 15.98 15.79
CA VAL A 397 -34.57 16.94 15.95
C VAL A 397 -33.25 16.28 15.54
N ASP A 398 -32.50 16.95 14.66
CA ASP A 398 -31.12 16.58 14.33
C ASP A 398 -30.15 17.24 15.31
N VAL A 399 -29.80 16.50 16.37
CA VAL A 399 -28.93 17.02 17.44
C VAL A 399 -27.50 17.22 16.95
N GLU A 400 -27.03 16.49 15.94
CA GLU A 400 -25.65 16.60 15.44
C GLU A 400 -25.44 17.91 14.67
N SER A 401 -26.35 18.21 13.75
CA SER A 401 -26.35 19.48 13.00
C SER A 401 -26.46 20.68 13.94
N ILE A 402 -27.40 20.65 14.88
CA ILE A 402 -27.61 21.74 15.85
C ILE A 402 -26.38 21.92 16.73
N SER A 403 -25.77 20.83 17.24
CA SER A 403 -24.57 20.89 18.08
C SER A 403 -23.39 21.56 17.38
N LYS A 404 -23.23 21.31 16.07
CA LYS A 404 -22.17 21.93 15.26
C LYS A 404 -22.35 23.44 15.13
N GLU A 405 -23.58 23.90 14.83
CA GLU A 405 -23.89 25.32 14.73
C GLU A 405 -23.78 26.03 16.09
N VAL A 406 -24.32 25.43 17.16
CA VAL A 406 -24.22 25.96 18.52
C VAL A 406 -22.75 26.08 18.96
N ALA A 407 -21.89 25.12 18.61
CA ALA A 407 -20.46 25.20 18.88
C ALA A 407 -19.77 26.34 18.12
N ASN A 408 -20.18 26.60 16.87
CA ASN A 408 -19.70 27.73 16.08
C ASN A 408 -20.10 29.07 16.73
N PHE A 409 -21.37 29.23 17.12
CA PHE A 409 -21.83 30.45 17.81
C PHE A 409 -21.12 30.66 19.15
N ASN A 410 -20.88 29.59 19.93
CA ASN A 410 -20.12 29.69 21.18
C ASN A 410 -18.67 30.15 20.93
N LYS A 411 -18.03 29.64 19.87
CA LYS A 411 -16.69 30.09 19.46
C LYS A 411 -16.68 31.57 19.08
N ILE A 412 -17.70 32.05 18.35
CA ILE A 412 -17.82 33.47 17.99
C ILE A 412 -18.03 34.30 19.25
N ALA A 413 -18.95 33.91 20.14
CA ALA A 413 -19.23 34.61 21.40
C ALA A 413 -17.98 34.74 22.28
N THR A 414 -17.23 33.65 22.46
CA THR A 414 -15.99 33.65 23.28
C THR A 414 -14.87 34.48 22.66
N GLN A 415 -14.69 34.43 21.34
CA GLN A 415 -13.72 35.28 20.63
C GLN A 415 -14.09 36.76 20.73
N SER A 416 -15.37 37.10 20.54
CA SER A 416 -15.87 38.47 20.66
C SER A 416 -15.79 39.00 22.10
N ALA A 417 -16.07 38.17 23.11
CA ALA A 417 -15.92 38.54 24.52
C ALA A 417 -14.45 38.81 24.91
N LYS A 418 -13.51 38.04 24.35
CA LYS A 418 -12.07 38.26 24.56
C LYS A 418 -11.58 39.54 23.87
N ALA A 419 -12.08 39.82 22.67
CA ALA A 419 -11.71 41.01 21.90
C ALA A 419 -12.37 42.30 22.41
N MET A 420 -13.51 42.21 23.10
CA MET A 420 -14.24 43.35 23.66
C MET A 420 -14.61 43.11 25.15
N PRO A 421 -13.66 43.20 26.09
CA PRO A 421 -13.89 42.90 27.51
C PRO A 421 -14.92 43.81 28.18
N ASP A 422 -15.03 45.06 27.75
CA ASP A 422 -15.93 46.08 28.28
C ASP A 422 -17.36 45.97 27.72
N ASN A 423 -17.61 45.06 26.77
CA ASN A 423 -18.92 44.83 26.20
C ASN A 423 -19.62 43.63 26.87
N GLU A 424 -20.83 43.86 27.38
CA GLU A 424 -21.64 42.82 28.04
C GLU A 424 -22.43 41.94 27.05
N VAL A 425 -22.67 42.40 25.83
CA VAL A 425 -23.47 41.67 24.82
C VAL A 425 -22.85 40.29 24.47
N PRO A 426 -21.54 40.16 24.15
CA PRO A 426 -20.93 38.86 23.90
C PRO A 426 -20.99 37.91 25.11
N LYS A 427 -20.94 38.45 26.34
CA LYS A 427 -20.98 37.64 27.57
C LYS A 427 -22.36 37.05 27.79
N GLN A 428 -23.41 37.86 27.65
CA GLN A 428 -24.81 37.43 27.83
C GLN A 428 -25.27 36.48 26.70
N TRP A 429 -24.96 36.81 25.44
CA TRP A 429 -25.23 35.91 24.32
C TRP A 429 -24.47 34.60 24.48
N GLY A 430 -23.19 34.66 24.85
CA GLY A 430 -22.38 33.48 25.12
C GLY A 430 -22.95 32.59 26.23
N ALA A 431 -23.49 33.17 27.30
CA ALA A 431 -24.16 32.42 28.36
C ALA A 431 -25.42 31.69 27.86
N THR A 432 -26.23 32.35 27.02
CA THR A 432 -27.44 31.78 26.41
C THR A 432 -27.09 30.63 25.47
N VAL A 433 -26.10 30.82 24.60
CA VAL A 433 -25.59 29.77 23.70
C VAL A 433 -25.02 28.59 24.49
N LEU A 434 -24.31 28.86 25.59
CA LEU A 434 -23.76 27.82 26.46
C LEU A 434 -24.86 27.03 27.18
N GLN A 435 -25.90 27.69 27.68
CA GLN A 435 -27.06 27.02 28.28
C GLN A 435 -27.71 26.08 27.26
N PHE A 436 -28.02 26.57 26.06
CA PHE A 436 -28.59 25.76 24.99
C PHE A 436 -27.66 24.58 24.62
N LYS A 437 -26.35 24.82 24.51
CA LYS A 437 -25.35 23.76 24.27
C LYS A 437 -25.39 22.65 25.33
N ASN A 438 -25.55 23.02 26.59
CA ASN A 438 -25.60 22.06 27.70
C ASN A 438 -26.90 21.24 27.72
N THR A 439 -27.98 21.72 27.08
CA THR A 439 -29.24 20.95 26.96
C THR A 439 -29.17 19.85 25.90
N LEU A 440 -28.35 20.01 24.86
CA LEU A 440 -28.28 19.05 23.73
C LEU A 440 -27.88 17.62 24.14
N PRO A 441 -26.89 17.40 25.02
CA PRO A 441 -26.60 16.05 25.55
C PRO A 441 -27.80 15.40 26.22
N VAL A 442 -28.67 16.17 26.88
CA VAL A 442 -29.86 15.64 27.54
C VAL A 442 -30.89 15.18 26.51
N VAL A 443 -31.04 15.90 25.39
CA VAL A 443 -31.87 15.45 24.26
C VAL A 443 -31.40 14.10 23.74
N VAL A 444 -30.08 13.90 23.57
CA VAL A 444 -29.52 12.60 23.17
C VAL A 444 -29.80 11.53 24.22
N ALA A 445 -29.60 11.86 25.50
CA ALA A 445 -29.81 10.94 26.60
C ALA A 445 -31.27 10.45 26.69
N LEU A 446 -32.25 11.34 26.51
CA LEU A 446 -33.68 11.02 26.51
C LEU A 446 -34.13 10.26 25.26
N ARG A 447 -33.44 10.44 24.11
CA ARG A 447 -33.71 9.69 22.88
C ARG A 447 -33.00 8.33 22.82
N ASN A 448 -32.38 7.91 23.91
CA ASN A 448 -31.71 6.63 23.98
C ASN A 448 -32.71 5.47 23.94
N LYS A 449 -32.62 4.64 22.89
CA LYS A 449 -33.48 3.46 22.69
C LYS A 449 -33.29 2.36 23.75
N ALA A 450 -32.21 2.43 24.53
CA ALA A 450 -31.99 1.51 25.65
C ALA A 450 -32.87 1.84 26.88
N LEU A 451 -33.52 3.01 26.90
CA LEU A 451 -34.43 3.38 27.99
C LEU A 451 -35.66 2.46 28.01
N LYS A 452 -35.98 1.96 29.19
CA LYS A 452 -37.09 1.05 29.47
C LYS A 452 -38.04 1.72 30.49
N PRO A 453 -39.26 1.21 30.70
CA PRO A 453 -40.21 1.81 31.63
C PRO A 453 -39.63 2.15 33.02
N ARG A 454 -38.79 1.25 33.59
CA ARG A 454 -38.07 1.50 34.85
C ARG A 454 -37.16 2.74 34.85
N HIS A 455 -36.54 3.06 33.72
CA HIS A 455 -35.68 4.23 33.57
C HIS A 455 -36.52 5.50 33.44
N TRP A 456 -37.64 5.41 32.69
CA TRP A 456 -38.62 6.48 32.56
C TRP A 456 -39.28 6.83 33.89
N GLU A 457 -39.57 5.86 34.75
CA GLU A 457 -40.08 6.12 36.10
C GLU A 457 -39.11 6.98 36.92
N VAL A 458 -37.80 6.69 36.86
CA VAL A 458 -36.77 7.49 37.55
C VAL A 458 -36.71 8.90 36.95
N ILE A 459 -36.66 9.03 35.62
CA ILE A 459 -36.59 10.33 34.94
C ILE A 459 -37.85 11.18 35.24
N THR A 460 -39.03 10.58 35.16
CA THR A 460 -40.32 11.24 35.44
C THR A 460 -40.42 11.67 36.90
N SER A 461 -39.95 10.84 37.83
CA SER A 461 -39.90 11.20 39.26
C SER A 461 -38.95 12.36 39.56
N LEU A 462 -37.89 12.52 38.77
CA LEU A 462 -36.92 13.62 38.92
C LEU A 462 -37.46 14.94 38.37
N ILE A 463 -38.15 14.90 37.23
CA ILE A 463 -38.68 16.09 36.55
C ILE A 463 -40.02 16.53 37.15
N GLY A 464 -40.80 15.60 37.73
CA GLY A 464 -42.09 15.89 38.36
C GLY A 464 -43.27 16.03 37.38
N GLU A 465 -43.02 15.90 36.09
CA GLU A 465 -44.01 15.89 35.00
C GLU A 465 -43.77 14.68 34.09
N ASP A 466 -44.84 14.14 33.52
CA ASP A 466 -44.77 13.02 32.58
C ASP A 466 -44.27 13.49 31.21
N LEU A 467 -43.19 12.87 30.73
CA LEU A 467 -42.58 13.19 29.44
C LEU A 467 -43.13 12.26 28.36
N ASP A 468 -44.24 12.67 27.75
CA ASP A 468 -44.75 12.00 26.55
C ASP A 468 -43.93 12.43 25.32
N LEU A 469 -42.78 11.79 25.13
CA LEU A 469 -41.84 12.09 24.03
C LEU A 469 -42.35 11.62 22.66
N ASP A 470 -43.35 10.74 22.63
CA ASP A 470 -43.97 10.23 21.40
C ASP A 470 -45.10 11.14 20.90
N ASN A 471 -45.46 12.16 21.68
CA ASN A 471 -46.44 13.16 21.27
C ASN A 471 -45.86 14.11 20.21
N GLU A 472 -46.56 14.24 19.07
CA GLU A 472 -46.19 15.15 17.98
C GLU A 472 -46.21 16.64 18.38
N GLU A 473 -46.87 16.98 19.50
CA GLU A 473 -46.88 18.34 20.06
C GLU A 473 -45.71 18.61 21.03
N PHE A 474 -44.89 17.60 21.36
CA PHE A 474 -43.75 17.78 22.26
C PHE A 474 -42.56 18.37 21.50
N THR A 475 -42.33 19.67 21.69
CA THR A 475 -41.24 20.42 21.04
C THR A 475 -40.02 20.57 21.96
N LEU A 476 -38.85 20.84 21.35
CA LEU A 476 -37.62 21.11 22.09
C LEU A 476 -37.77 22.30 23.06
N GLY A 477 -38.50 23.34 22.66
CA GLY A 477 -38.77 24.50 23.51
C GLY A 477 -39.61 24.16 24.75
N LYS A 478 -40.58 23.24 24.62
CA LYS A 478 -41.38 22.75 25.75
C LYS A 478 -40.50 22.00 26.76
N MET A 479 -39.60 21.15 26.28
CA MET A 479 -38.60 20.49 27.13
C MET A 479 -37.70 21.49 27.86
N MET A 480 -37.21 22.54 27.18
CA MET A 480 -36.39 23.57 27.84
C MET A 480 -37.16 24.33 28.91
N SER A 481 -38.46 24.61 28.68
CA SER A 481 -39.30 25.30 29.67
C SER A 481 -39.55 24.48 30.94
N MET A 482 -39.42 23.15 30.87
CA MET A 482 -39.58 22.23 32.00
C MET A 482 -38.33 22.16 32.90
N GLY A 483 -37.26 22.92 32.59
CA GLY A 483 -36.06 22.98 33.44
C GLY A 483 -35.25 21.68 33.47
N VAL A 484 -35.33 20.89 32.40
CA VAL A 484 -34.63 19.59 32.25
C VAL A 484 -33.10 19.75 32.33
N ASP A 485 -32.58 20.94 32.06
CA ASP A 485 -31.17 21.31 32.20
C ASP A 485 -30.66 21.21 33.65
N GLN A 486 -31.52 21.44 34.64
CA GLN A 486 -31.17 21.37 36.07
C GLN A 486 -30.86 19.94 36.54
N HIS A 487 -31.38 18.94 35.83
CA HIS A 487 -31.24 17.51 36.13
C HIS A 487 -30.37 16.78 35.10
N MET A 488 -29.54 17.51 34.34
CA MET A 488 -28.77 16.94 33.24
C MET A 488 -27.88 15.76 33.68
N GLU A 489 -27.19 15.87 34.82
CA GLU A 489 -26.19 14.89 35.25
C GLU A 489 -26.85 13.55 35.58
N THR A 490 -27.97 13.60 36.31
CA THR A 490 -28.75 12.42 36.68
C THR A 490 -29.41 11.77 35.47
N ILE A 491 -29.97 12.55 34.53
CA ILE A 491 -30.57 12.01 33.31
C ILE A 491 -29.50 11.31 32.44
N MET A 492 -28.32 11.93 32.30
CA MET A 492 -27.20 11.30 31.59
C MET A 492 -26.74 10.02 32.29
N GLU A 493 -26.69 9.99 33.63
CA GLU A 493 -26.35 8.78 34.39
C GLU A 493 -27.36 7.65 34.16
N VAL A 494 -28.66 7.95 34.19
CA VAL A 494 -29.73 6.97 33.93
C VAL A 494 -29.67 6.45 32.50
N SER A 495 -29.47 7.32 31.51
CA SER A 495 -29.30 6.92 30.11
C SER A 495 -28.05 6.06 29.93
N GLY A 496 -26.94 6.40 30.60
CA GLY A 496 -25.72 5.61 30.60
C GLY A 496 -25.91 4.22 31.22
N LYS A 497 -26.64 4.14 32.34
CA LYS A 497 -27.05 2.86 32.96
C LYS A 497 -27.85 2.01 31.97
N ALA A 498 -28.84 2.61 31.31
CA ALA A 498 -29.69 1.93 30.34
C ALA A 498 -28.88 1.32 29.18
N THR A 499 -27.94 2.08 28.60
CA THR A 499 -27.05 1.58 27.54
C THR A 499 -26.19 0.41 28.03
N ALA A 500 -25.64 0.52 29.24
CA ALA A 500 -24.85 -0.55 29.81
C ALA A 500 -25.69 -1.82 30.06
N GLU A 501 -26.90 -1.69 30.59
CA GLU A 501 -27.84 -2.80 30.78
C GLU A 501 -28.19 -3.49 29.45
N LEU A 502 -28.49 -2.72 28.39
CA LEU A 502 -28.78 -3.27 27.07
C LEU A 502 -27.59 -4.09 26.54
N SER A 503 -26.36 -3.61 26.72
CA SER A 503 -25.17 -4.34 26.28
C SER A 503 -25.02 -5.70 26.97
N LEU A 504 -25.38 -5.79 28.26
CA LEU A 504 -25.36 -7.04 29.02
C LEU A 504 -26.48 -7.99 28.57
N GLU A 505 -27.67 -7.47 28.30
CA GLU A 505 -28.79 -8.23 27.74
C GLU A 505 -28.44 -8.82 26.37
N GLU A 506 -27.78 -8.05 25.50
CA GLU A 506 -27.31 -8.53 24.21
C GLU A 506 -26.25 -9.64 24.34
N MET A 507 -25.31 -9.51 25.28
CA MET A 507 -24.33 -10.57 25.56
C MET A 507 -25.01 -11.85 26.08
N LEU A 508 -25.97 -11.73 27.00
CA LEU A 508 -26.74 -12.87 27.49
C LEU A 508 -27.54 -13.54 26.35
N ASN A 509 -28.23 -12.76 25.53
CA ASN A 509 -29.02 -13.27 24.41
C ASN A 509 -28.15 -13.97 23.35
N LYS A 510 -26.91 -13.52 23.13
CA LYS A 510 -25.95 -14.23 22.28
C LYS A 510 -25.64 -15.62 22.82
N VAL A 511 -25.37 -15.75 24.12
CA VAL A 511 -25.14 -17.06 24.75
C VAL A 511 -26.38 -17.93 24.63
N LYS A 512 -27.58 -17.43 24.97
CA LYS A 512 -28.83 -18.17 24.81
C LYS A 512 -28.98 -18.74 23.40
N LYS A 513 -28.79 -17.90 22.38
CA LYS A 513 -28.92 -18.28 20.97
C LYS A 513 -27.88 -19.33 20.55
N THR A 514 -26.64 -19.24 21.03
CA THR A 514 -25.62 -20.27 20.75
C THR A 514 -26.07 -21.64 21.25
N TRP A 515 -26.67 -21.72 22.44
CA TRP A 515 -27.07 -22.98 23.07
C TRP A 515 -28.46 -23.50 22.66
N GLU A 516 -29.26 -22.70 21.95
CA GLU A 516 -30.55 -23.12 21.38
C GLU A 516 -30.37 -24.15 20.27
N ASP A 517 -29.35 -23.96 19.41
CA ASP A 517 -29.12 -24.76 18.21
C ASP A 517 -27.90 -25.71 18.33
N LEU A 518 -27.14 -25.65 19.43
CA LEU A 518 -25.94 -26.48 19.59
C LEU A 518 -26.30 -27.93 19.90
N GLU A 519 -25.94 -28.85 19.02
CA GLU A 519 -26.24 -30.28 19.11
C GLU A 519 -25.00 -31.13 19.43
N LEU A 520 -25.19 -32.20 20.21
CA LEU A 520 -24.21 -33.25 20.45
C LEU A 520 -24.09 -34.13 19.21
N VAL A 521 -22.86 -34.36 18.75
CA VAL A 521 -22.60 -35.31 17.66
C VAL A 521 -22.74 -36.73 18.21
N VAL A 522 -23.69 -37.52 17.68
CA VAL A 522 -23.95 -38.90 18.10
C VAL A 522 -23.70 -39.85 16.94
N ASN A 523 -22.74 -40.77 17.11
CA ASN A 523 -22.30 -41.71 16.09
C ASN A 523 -22.63 -43.16 16.47
N PRO A 524 -22.92 -44.05 15.50
CA PRO A 524 -23.10 -45.47 15.77
C PRO A 524 -21.80 -46.13 16.24
N TYR A 525 -21.89 -47.07 17.18
CA TYR A 525 -20.75 -47.81 17.72
C TYR A 525 -20.59 -49.17 17.04
N LYS A 526 -19.45 -49.40 16.37
CA LYS A 526 -19.16 -50.59 15.56
C LYS A 526 -20.25 -50.80 14.47
N ASP A 527 -20.49 -52.04 14.04
CA ASP A 527 -21.55 -52.40 13.08
C ASP A 527 -22.94 -52.55 13.72
N SER A 528 -23.12 -52.11 14.98
CA SER A 528 -24.37 -52.28 15.71
C SER A 528 -25.34 -51.14 15.40
N LYS A 529 -26.54 -51.47 14.89
CA LYS A 529 -27.55 -50.46 14.50
C LYS A 529 -28.20 -49.71 15.68
N ASP A 530 -28.16 -50.27 16.88
CA ASP A 530 -28.91 -49.77 18.05
C ASP A 530 -28.00 -49.28 19.19
N VAL A 531 -26.74 -48.95 18.90
CA VAL A 531 -25.76 -48.49 19.90
C VAL A 531 -25.06 -47.25 19.40
N PHE A 532 -25.09 -46.20 20.21
CA PHE A 532 -24.47 -44.93 19.86
C PHE A 532 -23.45 -44.48 20.91
N ILE A 533 -22.51 -43.64 20.48
CA ILE A 533 -21.52 -42.95 21.30
C ILE A 533 -21.45 -41.47 20.89
N LEU A 534 -21.01 -40.61 21.79
CA LEU A 534 -20.66 -39.24 21.47
C LEU A 534 -19.45 -39.20 20.54
N GLY A 535 -19.56 -38.40 19.49
CA GLY A 535 -18.52 -38.11 18.50
C GLY A 535 -17.60 -36.98 18.94
N SER A 536 -17.28 -36.08 18.01
CA SER A 536 -16.47 -34.90 18.34
C SER A 536 -17.24 -33.95 19.25
N ILE A 537 -16.57 -33.48 20.30
CA ILE A 537 -17.09 -32.53 21.29
C ILE A 537 -16.30 -31.22 21.32
N GLU A 538 -15.27 -31.07 20.48
CA GLU A 538 -14.32 -29.94 20.53
C GLU A 538 -15.06 -28.60 20.42
N ASP A 539 -15.96 -28.46 19.44
CA ASP A 539 -16.76 -27.25 19.23
C ASP A 539 -17.66 -26.93 20.44
N ILE A 540 -18.20 -27.97 21.10
CA ILE A 540 -19.07 -27.82 22.26
C ILE A 540 -18.27 -27.36 23.48
N THR A 541 -17.08 -27.93 23.67
CA THR A 541 -16.17 -27.52 24.76
C THR A 541 -15.70 -26.07 24.60
N VAL A 542 -15.36 -25.65 23.37
CA VAL A 542 -14.99 -24.25 23.09
C VAL A 542 -16.18 -23.32 23.35
N ALA A 543 -17.37 -23.67 22.86
CA ALA A 543 -18.57 -22.87 23.09
C ALA A 543 -18.92 -22.75 24.59
N LEU A 544 -18.66 -23.79 25.38
CA LEU A 544 -18.83 -23.80 26.84
C LEU A 544 -17.86 -22.88 27.55
N GLU A 545 -16.58 -22.96 27.24
CA GLU A 545 -15.57 -22.08 27.83
C GLU A 545 -15.87 -20.60 27.52
N ASP A 546 -16.17 -20.28 26.26
CA ASP A 546 -16.52 -18.93 25.83
C ASP A 546 -17.80 -18.42 26.53
N SER A 547 -18.80 -19.29 26.68
CA SER A 547 -20.06 -18.95 27.35
C SER A 547 -19.87 -18.73 28.85
N LEU A 548 -19.05 -19.53 29.53
CA LEU A 548 -18.73 -19.38 30.95
C LEU A 548 -17.96 -18.09 31.24
N VAL A 549 -17.01 -17.72 30.37
CA VAL A 549 -16.29 -16.44 30.45
C VAL A 549 -17.25 -15.27 30.25
N THR A 550 -18.14 -15.38 29.26
CA THR A 550 -19.16 -14.35 28.98
C THR A 550 -20.12 -14.19 30.16
N MET A 551 -20.62 -15.29 30.72
CA MET A 551 -21.49 -15.27 31.91
C MET A 551 -20.78 -14.65 33.12
N SER A 552 -19.51 -15.00 33.36
CA SER A 552 -18.72 -14.42 34.45
C SER A 552 -18.52 -12.92 34.27
N THR A 553 -18.32 -12.47 33.02
CA THR A 553 -18.19 -11.05 32.67
C THR A 553 -19.48 -10.28 32.93
N ILE A 554 -20.63 -10.85 32.56
CA ILE A 554 -21.95 -10.24 32.81
C ILE A 554 -22.22 -10.19 34.32
N ALA A 555 -21.97 -11.29 35.04
CA ALA A 555 -22.18 -11.39 36.49
C ALA A 555 -21.30 -10.40 37.29
N GLY A 556 -20.09 -10.11 36.82
CA GLY A 556 -19.18 -9.13 37.42
C GLY A 556 -19.57 -7.66 37.17
N SER A 557 -20.51 -7.39 36.26
CA SER A 557 -20.92 -6.02 35.94
C SER A 557 -21.82 -5.42 37.02
N ARG A 558 -21.55 -4.17 37.41
CA ARG A 558 -22.42 -3.41 38.34
C ARG A 558 -23.83 -3.15 37.81
N PHE A 559 -24.05 -3.27 36.50
CA PHE A 559 -25.34 -3.03 35.83
C PHE A 559 -26.15 -4.32 35.64
N VAL A 560 -25.72 -5.45 36.18
CA VAL A 560 -26.40 -6.75 36.01
C VAL A 560 -27.75 -6.85 36.75
N GLY A 561 -28.04 -5.92 37.67
CA GLY A 561 -29.17 -5.97 38.60
C GLY A 561 -30.48 -6.52 38.00
N PRO A 562 -31.02 -5.94 36.91
CA PRO A 562 -32.30 -6.36 36.32
C PRO A 562 -32.32 -7.80 35.77
N ILE A 563 -31.18 -8.32 35.30
CA ILE A 563 -31.07 -9.64 34.65
C ILE A 563 -30.34 -10.67 35.50
N ARG A 564 -29.94 -10.31 36.73
CA ARG A 564 -29.10 -11.14 37.59
C ARG A 564 -29.65 -12.54 37.81
N GLY A 565 -30.96 -12.67 38.02
CA GLY A 565 -31.60 -13.97 38.22
C GLY A 565 -31.45 -14.89 37.00
N GLU A 566 -31.58 -14.35 35.79
CA GLU A 566 -31.39 -15.12 34.57
C GLU A 566 -29.92 -15.52 34.36
N VAL A 567 -28.99 -14.60 34.63
CA VAL A 567 -27.54 -14.86 34.50
C VAL A 567 -27.10 -15.96 35.47
N GLU A 568 -27.52 -15.89 36.73
CA GLU A 568 -27.20 -16.92 37.73
C GLU A 568 -27.80 -18.29 37.38
N GLN A 569 -28.99 -18.32 36.76
CA GLN A 569 -29.60 -19.56 36.29
C GLN A 569 -28.80 -20.15 35.12
N TRP A 570 -28.48 -19.35 34.10
CA TRP A 570 -27.67 -19.80 32.96
C TRP A 570 -26.28 -20.27 33.37
N GLN A 571 -25.65 -19.58 34.33
CA GLN A 571 -24.37 -20.00 34.87
C GLN A 571 -24.46 -21.37 35.56
N LYS A 572 -25.52 -21.62 36.35
CA LYS A 572 -25.77 -22.94 36.96
C LYS A 572 -25.99 -24.02 35.91
N ASP A 573 -26.79 -23.73 34.89
CA ASP A 573 -27.11 -24.71 33.84
C ASP A 573 -25.87 -25.07 33.01
N LEU A 574 -25.00 -24.10 32.69
CA LEU A 574 -23.73 -24.35 31.99
C LEU A 574 -22.71 -25.10 32.86
N MET A 575 -22.62 -24.81 34.16
CA MET A 575 -21.77 -25.58 35.08
C MET A 575 -22.27 -27.02 35.23
N LEU A 576 -23.59 -27.22 35.36
CA LEU A 576 -24.19 -28.55 35.40
C LEU A 576 -23.92 -29.32 34.10
N PHE A 577 -24.03 -28.64 32.95
CA PHE A 577 -23.68 -29.21 31.65
C PHE A 577 -22.21 -29.65 31.62
N GLN A 578 -21.27 -28.81 32.09
CA GLN A 578 -19.85 -29.13 32.15
C GLN A 578 -19.59 -30.40 32.96
N GLU A 579 -20.08 -30.45 34.20
CA GLU A 579 -19.91 -31.62 35.08
C GLU A 579 -20.51 -32.88 34.46
N THR A 580 -21.68 -32.75 33.82
CA THR A 580 -22.35 -33.89 33.20
C THR A 580 -21.59 -34.39 31.98
N LEU A 581 -21.06 -33.49 31.15
CA LEU A 581 -20.31 -33.84 29.95
C LEU A 581 -19.01 -34.57 30.32
N ASP A 582 -18.28 -34.09 31.33
CA ASP A 582 -17.04 -34.71 31.81
C ASP A 582 -17.27 -36.15 32.31
N GLU A 583 -18.31 -36.35 33.12
CA GLU A 583 -18.68 -37.67 33.62
C GLU A 583 -19.19 -38.58 32.50
N TRP A 584 -19.97 -38.05 31.56
CA TRP A 584 -20.47 -38.79 30.41
C TRP A 584 -19.32 -39.34 29.56
N LEU A 585 -18.29 -38.53 29.29
CA LEU A 585 -17.11 -38.96 28.54
C LEU A 585 -16.27 -39.99 29.29
N THR A 586 -16.23 -39.89 30.62
CA THR A 586 -15.56 -40.87 31.49
C THR A 586 -16.29 -42.22 31.41
N VAL A 587 -17.60 -42.21 31.59
CA VAL A 587 -18.45 -43.40 31.43
C VAL A 587 -18.32 -43.98 30.02
N GLN A 588 -18.33 -43.17 28.95
CA GLN A 588 -18.16 -43.64 27.58
C GLN A 588 -16.86 -44.42 27.40
N ARG A 589 -15.75 -43.87 27.88
CA ARG A 589 -14.41 -44.45 27.76
C ARG A 589 -14.33 -45.79 28.47
N ASN A 590 -14.77 -45.83 29.74
CA ASN A 590 -14.72 -47.03 30.57
C ASN A 590 -15.71 -48.10 30.06
N TRP A 591 -16.90 -47.68 29.63
CA TRP A 591 -17.90 -48.57 29.03
C TRP A 591 -17.38 -49.19 27.73
N MET A 592 -16.78 -48.43 26.81
CA MET A 592 -16.23 -48.99 25.56
C MET A 592 -15.11 -50.01 25.82
N TYR A 593 -14.26 -49.76 26.83
CA TYR A 593 -13.21 -50.70 27.22
C TYR A 593 -13.83 -52.02 27.73
N LEU A 594 -14.75 -51.92 28.69
CA LEU A 594 -15.39 -53.08 29.30
C LEU A 594 -16.36 -53.82 28.36
N GLU A 595 -16.99 -53.12 27.42
CA GLU A 595 -17.86 -53.72 26.39
C GLU A 595 -17.08 -54.70 25.51
N SER A 596 -15.85 -54.34 25.12
CA SER A 596 -15.00 -55.22 24.32
C SER A 596 -14.64 -56.52 25.06
N ILE A 597 -14.54 -56.45 26.40
CA ILE A 597 -14.11 -57.54 27.28
C ILE A 597 -15.28 -58.44 27.65
N PHE A 598 -16.34 -57.85 28.21
CA PHE A 598 -17.55 -58.58 28.59
C PHE A 598 -18.40 -58.94 27.37
N GLY A 599 -18.20 -58.33 26.20
CA GLY A 599 -18.78 -58.77 24.93
C GLY A 599 -18.38 -60.21 24.58
N ALA A 600 -17.15 -60.61 24.90
CA ALA A 600 -16.66 -61.97 24.70
C ALA A 600 -17.18 -62.93 25.79
N GLY A 601 -17.97 -63.93 25.38
CA GLY A 601 -18.76 -64.77 26.30
C GLY A 601 -17.99 -65.64 27.31
N ASP A 602 -16.66 -65.75 27.21
CA ASP A 602 -15.86 -66.59 28.10
C ASP A 602 -15.50 -65.89 29.42
N ILE A 603 -15.28 -64.56 29.43
CA ILE A 603 -15.02 -63.80 30.66
C ILE A 603 -16.29 -63.62 31.49
N LYS A 604 -17.46 -63.46 30.83
CA LYS A 604 -18.78 -63.41 31.48
C LYS A 604 -19.03 -64.60 32.42
N LYS A 605 -18.52 -65.78 32.08
CA LYS A 605 -18.68 -67.00 32.90
C LYS A 605 -17.78 -67.03 34.13
N GLN A 606 -16.66 -66.31 34.09
CA GLN A 606 -15.67 -66.27 35.18
C GLN A 606 -16.01 -65.19 36.21
N LEU A 607 -16.58 -64.07 35.75
CA LEU A 607 -16.99 -62.93 36.57
C LEU A 607 -18.50 -62.64 36.40
N PRO A 608 -19.38 -63.53 36.91
CA PRO A 608 -20.82 -63.42 36.68
C PRO A 608 -21.45 -62.23 37.41
N THR A 609 -20.95 -61.89 38.61
CA THR A 609 -21.44 -60.76 39.41
C THR A 609 -21.13 -59.43 38.73
N GLU A 610 -19.88 -59.26 38.29
CA GLU A 610 -19.39 -58.06 37.60
C GLU A 610 -20.05 -57.94 36.22
N SER A 611 -20.23 -59.07 35.52
CA SER A 611 -20.95 -59.10 34.26
C SER A 611 -22.41 -58.67 34.43
N ALA A 612 -23.09 -59.03 35.53
CA ALA A 612 -24.47 -58.59 35.77
C ALA A 612 -24.53 -57.08 35.98
N LYS A 613 -23.64 -56.52 36.81
CA LYS A 613 -23.51 -55.07 37.01
C LYS A 613 -23.20 -54.32 35.71
N PHE A 614 -22.27 -54.85 34.89
CA PHE A 614 -21.97 -54.25 33.60
C PHE A 614 -23.18 -54.23 32.65
N MET A 615 -23.98 -55.29 32.64
CA MET A 615 -25.19 -55.34 31.80
C MET A 615 -26.24 -54.30 32.23
N GLU A 616 -26.38 -54.02 33.53
CA GLU A 616 -27.25 -52.92 34.01
C GLU A 616 -26.79 -51.58 33.44
N ILE A 617 -25.48 -51.28 33.50
CA ILE A 617 -24.90 -50.06 32.94
C ILE A 617 -25.03 -50.03 31.41
N ASP A 618 -24.83 -51.15 30.71
CA ASP A 618 -25.00 -51.24 29.26
C ASP A 618 -26.45 -50.94 28.82
N THR A 619 -27.45 -51.45 29.56
CA THR A 619 -28.85 -51.12 29.28
C THR A 619 -29.16 -49.64 29.51
N MET A 620 -28.63 -49.06 30.60
CA MET A 620 -28.73 -47.63 30.87
C MET A 620 -28.06 -46.82 29.75
N TRP A 621 -26.81 -47.14 29.39
CA TRP A 621 -26.03 -46.46 28.36
C TRP A 621 -26.78 -46.44 27.02
N ARG A 622 -27.26 -47.59 26.56
CA ARG A 622 -28.05 -47.69 25.31
C ARG A 622 -29.31 -46.85 25.35
N HIS A 623 -30.01 -46.83 26.47
CA HIS A 623 -31.22 -46.02 26.63
C HIS A 623 -30.90 -44.53 26.55
N ILE A 624 -29.89 -44.07 27.30
CA ILE A 624 -29.48 -42.66 27.31
C ILE A 624 -29.01 -42.23 25.92
N MET A 625 -28.13 -43.01 25.28
CA MET A 625 -27.57 -42.66 23.97
C MET A 625 -28.60 -42.68 22.85
N LYS A 626 -29.61 -43.57 22.92
CA LYS A 626 -30.75 -43.55 22.00
C LYS A 626 -31.61 -42.31 22.18
N GLU A 627 -31.87 -41.92 23.44
CA GLU A 627 -32.60 -40.69 23.75
C GLU A 627 -31.85 -39.46 23.22
N THR A 628 -30.54 -39.39 23.42
CA THR A 628 -29.69 -38.29 22.93
C THR A 628 -29.62 -38.24 21.41
N HIS A 629 -29.67 -39.40 20.72
CA HIS A 629 -29.75 -39.43 19.26
C HIS A 629 -31.09 -38.87 18.74
N GLU A 630 -32.20 -39.09 19.47
CA GLU A 630 -33.51 -38.52 19.10
C GLU A 630 -33.62 -37.02 19.42
N TYR A 631 -32.97 -36.56 20.50
CA TYR A 631 -32.96 -35.16 20.94
C TYR A 631 -31.53 -34.68 21.25
N ALA A 632 -30.82 -34.22 20.22
CA ALA A 632 -29.39 -33.96 20.29
C ALA A 632 -29.00 -32.60 20.88
N VAL A 633 -29.94 -31.69 21.17
CA VAL A 633 -29.63 -30.35 21.73
C VAL A 633 -28.82 -30.49 23.03
N ALA A 634 -27.58 -30.02 22.99
CA ALA A 634 -26.55 -30.37 23.96
C ALA A 634 -26.94 -30.00 25.38
N LEU A 635 -27.31 -28.74 25.60
CA LEU A 635 -27.65 -28.23 26.92
C LEU A 635 -28.80 -29.04 27.54
N LYS A 636 -29.89 -29.25 26.78
CA LYS A 636 -31.08 -29.99 27.24
C LYS A 636 -30.80 -31.47 27.51
N ALA A 637 -29.97 -32.11 26.69
CA ALA A 637 -29.63 -33.51 26.83
C ALA A 637 -28.83 -33.79 28.12
N ALA A 638 -27.85 -32.93 28.44
CA ALA A 638 -26.99 -33.12 29.61
C ALA A 638 -27.63 -32.60 30.90
N THR A 639 -28.40 -31.50 30.86
CA THR A 639 -29.05 -30.91 32.05
C THR A 639 -30.37 -31.57 32.45
N LYS A 640 -30.72 -32.71 31.86
CA LYS A 640 -31.92 -33.45 32.24
C LYS A 640 -31.83 -33.86 33.73
N PRO A 641 -32.91 -33.68 34.53
CA PRO A 641 -32.87 -34.00 35.96
C PRO A 641 -32.41 -35.44 36.24
N GLY A 642 -31.45 -35.61 37.14
CA GLY A 642 -30.90 -36.91 37.52
C GLY A 642 -29.82 -37.47 36.57
N ARG A 643 -29.52 -36.78 35.46
CA ARG A 643 -28.56 -37.28 34.45
C ARG A 643 -27.13 -37.36 35.00
N LEU A 644 -26.68 -36.32 35.71
CA LEU A 644 -25.36 -36.28 36.32
C LEU A 644 -25.17 -37.40 37.35
N GLU A 645 -26.15 -37.60 38.22
CA GLU A 645 -26.11 -38.62 39.26
C GLU A 645 -26.10 -40.03 38.65
N LEU A 646 -26.84 -40.26 37.57
CA LEU A 646 -26.80 -41.52 36.82
C LEU A 646 -25.40 -41.80 36.27
N PHE A 647 -24.75 -40.80 35.65
CA PHE A 647 -23.40 -40.98 35.14
C PHE A 647 -22.35 -41.16 36.25
N LYS A 648 -22.44 -40.40 37.36
CA LYS A 648 -21.54 -40.57 38.51
C LYS A 648 -21.65 -41.98 39.11
N ASN A 649 -22.88 -42.48 39.30
CA ASN A 649 -23.12 -43.83 39.80
C ASN A 649 -22.63 -44.91 38.82
N ALA A 650 -22.83 -44.70 37.51
CA ALA A 650 -22.35 -45.61 36.48
C ALA A 650 -20.81 -45.65 36.45
N SER A 651 -20.17 -44.49 36.54
CA SER A 651 -18.72 -44.34 36.59
C SER A 651 -18.11 -45.09 37.78
N GLU A 652 -18.63 -44.87 38.99
CA GLU A 652 -18.20 -45.59 40.19
C GLU A 652 -18.37 -47.11 40.03
N THR A 653 -19.48 -47.55 39.44
CA THR A 653 -19.73 -48.98 39.22
C THR A 653 -18.79 -49.56 38.16
N LEU A 654 -18.47 -48.83 37.09
CA LEU A 654 -17.50 -49.23 36.07
C LEU A 654 -16.08 -49.33 36.66
N ASP A 655 -15.69 -48.40 37.52
CA ASP A 655 -14.40 -48.44 38.22
C ASP A 655 -14.31 -49.65 39.17
N GLN A 656 -15.39 -49.97 39.88
CA GLN A 656 -15.47 -51.20 40.69
C GLN A 656 -15.31 -52.45 39.82
N ILE A 657 -15.99 -52.51 38.66
CA ILE A 657 -15.88 -53.63 37.73
C ILE A 657 -14.44 -53.75 37.20
N GLN A 658 -13.81 -52.63 36.84
CA GLN A 658 -12.44 -52.62 36.35
C GLN A 658 -11.46 -53.12 37.43
N LYS A 659 -11.60 -52.67 38.68
CA LYS A 659 -10.78 -53.16 39.78
C LYS A 659 -10.94 -54.68 40.00
N GLN A 660 -12.17 -55.20 39.97
CA GLN A 660 -12.41 -56.64 40.10
C GLN A 660 -11.85 -57.44 38.91
N LEU A 661 -11.89 -56.86 37.71
CA LEU A 661 -11.26 -57.46 36.54
C LEU A 661 -9.73 -57.52 36.70
N GLU A 662 -9.11 -56.45 37.18
CA GLU A 662 -7.66 -56.39 37.46
C GLU A 662 -7.26 -57.41 38.55
N ASP A 663 -8.01 -57.50 39.64
CA ASP A 663 -7.81 -58.51 40.70
C ASP A 663 -7.91 -59.94 40.13
N TYR A 664 -8.87 -60.18 39.23
CA TYR A 664 -9.01 -61.45 38.54
C TYR A 664 -7.80 -61.74 37.64
N LEU A 665 -7.34 -60.78 36.85
CA LEU A 665 -6.16 -60.93 36.00
C LEU A 665 -4.89 -61.19 36.83
N LEU A 666 -4.71 -60.48 37.94
CA LEU A 666 -3.63 -60.70 38.90
C LEU A 666 -3.68 -62.11 39.47
N SER A 667 -4.86 -62.63 39.82
CA SER A 667 -5.00 -64.02 40.29
C SER A 667 -4.50 -65.04 39.26
N LYS A 668 -4.73 -64.78 37.96
CA LYS A 668 -4.22 -65.62 36.87
C LYS A 668 -2.71 -65.48 36.68
N CYS A 669 -2.17 -64.27 36.87
CA CYS A 669 -0.72 -64.05 36.89
C CYS A 669 -0.03 -64.78 38.05
N VAL A 670 -0.64 -64.80 39.24
CA VAL A 670 -0.12 -65.56 40.39
C VAL A 670 -0.15 -67.07 40.12
N ALA A 671 -1.24 -67.57 39.53
CA ALA A 671 -1.36 -68.98 39.14
C ALA A 671 -0.31 -69.38 38.09
N PHE A 672 0.07 -68.46 37.19
CA PHE A 672 1.11 -68.68 36.20
C PHE A 672 2.04 -67.45 36.05
N PRO A 673 3.18 -67.42 36.77
CA PRO A 673 4.04 -66.23 36.85
C PRO A 673 4.61 -65.71 35.53
N ARG A 674 4.50 -66.45 34.42
CA ARG A 674 4.94 -65.91 33.12
C ARG A 674 3.95 -64.95 32.48
N PHE A 675 2.72 -64.86 32.98
CA PHE A 675 1.76 -63.86 32.53
C PHE A 675 2.11 -62.43 32.99
N PHE A 676 2.98 -62.27 34.00
CA PHE A 676 3.52 -60.94 34.37
C PHE A 676 4.33 -60.26 33.25
N PHE A 677 4.75 -60.99 32.21
CA PHE A 677 5.44 -60.44 31.03
C PHE A 677 4.49 -59.96 29.92
N LEU A 678 3.18 -60.08 30.13
CA LEU A 678 2.14 -59.63 29.22
C LEU A 678 1.45 -58.40 29.80
N SER A 679 0.96 -57.52 28.91
CA SER A 679 0.02 -56.47 29.31
C SER A 679 -1.36 -57.05 29.65
N ASN A 680 -2.19 -56.30 30.37
CA ASN A 680 -3.54 -56.74 30.73
C ASN A 680 -4.39 -57.06 29.49
N ASP A 681 -4.30 -56.27 28.43
CA ASP A 681 -5.05 -56.50 27.19
C ASP A 681 -4.58 -57.78 26.46
N GLU A 682 -3.28 -58.04 26.42
CA GLU A 682 -2.73 -59.29 25.86
C GLU A 682 -3.14 -60.51 26.69
N LEU A 683 -3.20 -60.35 28.01
CA LEU A 683 -3.67 -61.40 28.90
C LEU A 683 -5.17 -61.68 28.69
N LEU A 684 -5.97 -60.64 28.52
CA LEU A 684 -7.40 -60.75 28.19
C LEU A 684 -7.63 -61.41 26.83
N GLU A 685 -6.79 -61.12 25.83
CA GLU A 685 -6.83 -61.77 24.51
C GLU A 685 -6.58 -63.29 24.63
N ILE A 686 -5.58 -63.70 25.41
CA ILE A 686 -5.29 -65.11 25.68
C ILE A 686 -6.44 -65.79 26.43
N LEU A 687 -7.00 -65.13 27.45
CA LEU A 687 -8.06 -65.69 28.29
C LEU A 687 -9.39 -65.80 27.54
N SER A 688 -9.70 -64.83 26.67
CA SER A 688 -10.94 -64.82 25.87
C SER A 688 -10.93 -65.84 24.72
N GLN A 689 -9.75 -66.22 24.22
CA GLN A 689 -9.60 -67.17 23.12
C GLN A 689 -8.86 -68.46 23.52
N ALA A 690 -8.86 -68.81 24.81
CA ALA A 690 -8.10 -69.94 25.37
C ALA A 690 -8.40 -71.30 24.68
N LYS A 691 -9.56 -71.43 24.03
CA LYS A 691 -9.94 -72.64 23.26
C LYS A 691 -9.24 -72.77 21.90
N ARG A 692 -8.69 -71.67 21.37
CA ARG A 692 -7.99 -71.63 20.08
C ARG A 692 -6.49 -71.48 20.31
N PRO A 693 -5.69 -72.56 20.21
CA PRO A 693 -4.25 -72.49 20.45
C PRO A 693 -3.50 -71.56 19.49
N GLN A 694 -4.07 -71.29 18.30
CA GLN A 694 -3.51 -70.32 17.36
C GLN A 694 -3.59 -68.87 17.86
N ALA A 695 -4.59 -68.52 18.66
CA ALA A 695 -4.76 -67.17 19.21
C ALA A 695 -3.71 -66.87 20.29
N VAL A 696 -3.24 -67.89 21.01
CA VAL A 696 -2.17 -67.75 22.02
C VAL A 696 -0.78 -67.61 21.37
N GLN A 697 -0.64 -68.04 20.11
CA GLN A 697 0.63 -68.15 19.39
C GLN A 697 1.48 -66.86 19.35
N PRO A 698 0.91 -65.66 19.12
CA PRO A 698 1.67 -64.41 19.08
C PRO A 698 2.30 -64.03 20.42
N HIS A 699 1.64 -64.36 21.52
CA HIS A 699 2.05 -63.97 22.88
C HIS A 699 3.08 -64.93 23.49
N LEU A 700 3.21 -66.15 22.96
CA LEU A 700 4.13 -67.17 23.50
C LEU A 700 5.60 -66.74 23.49
N ARG A 701 6.03 -65.93 22.52
CA ARG A 701 7.40 -65.42 22.46
C ARG A 701 7.73 -64.50 23.64
N LYS A 702 6.75 -63.77 24.16
CA LYS A 702 6.89 -62.92 25.36
C LYS A 702 6.94 -63.74 26.65
N CYS A 703 6.19 -64.85 26.70
CA CYS A 703 6.20 -65.74 27.86
C CYS A 703 7.41 -66.70 27.90
N PHE A 704 8.08 -66.99 26.76
CA PHE A 704 9.13 -68.01 26.70
C PHE A 704 10.29 -67.61 25.75
N ASP A 705 11.49 -67.42 26.32
CA ASP A 705 12.70 -66.96 25.61
C ASP A 705 13.10 -67.79 24.38
N ASN A 706 12.77 -69.09 24.35
CA ASN A 706 13.25 -70.03 23.32
C ASN A 706 12.13 -70.65 22.47
N LEU A 707 10.90 -70.20 22.61
CA LEU A 707 9.73 -70.77 21.92
C LEU A 707 9.13 -69.73 20.97
N VAL A 708 9.29 -69.95 19.66
CA VAL A 708 8.86 -68.99 18.63
C VAL A 708 7.54 -69.38 18.00
N LYS A 709 7.33 -70.68 17.71
CA LYS A 709 6.10 -71.17 17.11
C LYS A 709 5.76 -72.58 17.57
N LEU A 710 4.48 -72.85 17.79
CA LEU A 710 3.94 -74.20 17.94
C LEU A 710 3.30 -74.61 16.62
N ARG A 711 3.63 -75.81 16.13
CA ARG A 711 2.98 -76.41 14.96
C ARG A 711 1.97 -77.44 15.45
N CYS A 712 0.68 -77.12 15.36
CA CYS A 712 -0.40 -78.09 15.56
C CYS A 712 -0.59 -78.91 14.28
N LEU A 713 -0.48 -80.23 14.37
CA LEU A 713 -0.83 -81.16 13.27
C LEU A 713 -2.19 -81.80 13.59
N GLY A 714 -3.24 -81.37 12.89
CA GLY A 714 -4.63 -81.86 13.04
C GLY A 714 -5.68 -80.88 12.50
N CYS A 715 -6.87 -81.39 12.15
CA CYS A 715 -8.04 -80.61 11.73
C CYS A 715 -8.61 -79.80 12.91
N GLU A 716 -9.22 -78.64 12.64
CA GLU A 716 -9.45 -77.49 13.54
C GLU A 716 -10.09 -77.73 14.94
N ALA A 717 -10.49 -78.95 15.28
CA ALA A 717 -11.04 -79.32 16.60
C ALA A 717 -10.15 -80.25 17.45
N GLU A 718 -9.16 -80.95 16.88
CA GLU A 718 -8.30 -81.89 17.62
C GLU A 718 -6.84 -81.78 17.18
N CYS A 719 -5.98 -81.22 18.04
CA CYS A 719 -4.53 -81.15 17.80
C CYS A 719 -3.88 -82.49 18.27
N ARG A 720 -3.57 -83.40 17.33
CA ARG A 720 -3.14 -84.78 17.67
C ARG A 720 -1.63 -84.94 17.84
N GLU A 721 -0.80 -84.04 17.30
CA GLU A 721 0.64 -83.94 17.58
C GLU A 721 1.12 -82.48 17.53
N ALA A 722 2.01 -82.09 18.45
CA ALA A 722 2.60 -80.75 18.52
C ALA A 722 4.11 -80.79 18.21
N GLY A 723 4.54 -80.00 17.22
CA GLY A 723 5.95 -79.73 16.93
C GLY A 723 6.38 -78.37 17.47
N LEU A 724 7.52 -78.31 18.16
CA LEU A 724 8.13 -77.07 18.68
C LEU A 724 9.20 -76.56 17.72
N SER A 725 9.17 -75.29 17.34
CA SER A 725 10.29 -74.63 16.64
C SER A 725 10.97 -73.60 17.53
N SER A 726 12.28 -73.77 17.76
CA SER A 726 13.08 -72.84 18.57
C SER A 726 13.53 -71.61 17.79
N ALA A 727 13.96 -70.56 18.51
CA ALA A 727 14.57 -69.36 17.92
C ALA A 727 15.86 -69.64 17.13
N ALA A 728 16.49 -70.79 17.33
CA ALA A 728 17.66 -71.26 16.59
C ALA A 728 17.32 -72.16 15.38
N GLY A 729 16.04 -72.30 15.01
CA GLY A 729 15.59 -73.07 13.84
C GLY A 729 15.48 -74.60 14.06
N VAL A 730 15.58 -75.08 15.30
CA VAL A 730 15.51 -76.51 15.62
C VAL A 730 14.05 -76.94 15.80
N ASN A 731 13.61 -77.95 15.04
CA ASN A 731 12.29 -78.57 15.16
C ASN A 731 12.35 -79.82 16.05
N LEU A 732 11.58 -79.85 17.13
CA LEU A 732 11.44 -81.00 18.04
C LEU A 732 10.02 -81.57 17.92
N SER A 733 9.88 -82.87 17.63
CA SER A 733 8.61 -83.59 17.56
C SER A 733 8.38 -84.45 18.81
N GLY A 734 7.29 -84.19 19.56
CA GLY A 734 6.88 -85.00 20.71
C GLY A 734 5.59 -85.79 20.42
N ARG A 735 5.55 -87.08 20.81
CA ARG A 735 4.34 -87.92 20.69
C ARG A 735 3.50 -87.85 21.97
N ARG A 736 2.56 -86.93 22.04
CA ARG A 736 1.36 -87.03 22.90
C ARG A 736 0.17 -86.37 22.20
N THR A 737 -0.97 -87.05 22.28
CA THR A 737 -2.30 -86.59 21.85
C THR A 737 -2.88 -85.62 22.86
N TRP A 738 -3.41 -84.48 22.40
CA TRP A 738 -4.22 -83.58 23.21
C TRP A 738 -5.67 -84.04 23.13
N THR A 739 -6.22 -84.60 24.22
CA THR A 739 -7.66 -84.89 24.32
C THR A 739 -8.42 -83.75 24.96
N GLN A 740 -9.63 -83.56 24.46
CA GLN A 740 -10.45 -82.35 24.47
C GLN A 740 -11.30 -82.20 25.74
N ASP A 741 -10.72 -82.31 26.95
CA ASP A 741 -11.44 -81.99 28.18
C ASP A 741 -11.22 -80.53 28.57
N CYS A 742 -12.09 -79.67 28.02
CA CYS A 742 -12.04 -78.21 28.02
C CYS A 742 -12.27 -77.49 29.37
N GLN A 743 -12.07 -78.14 30.53
CA GLN A 743 -12.16 -77.47 31.84
C GLN A 743 -10.79 -77.17 32.48
N GLU A 744 -9.73 -77.89 32.11
CA GLU A 744 -8.41 -77.73 32.76
C GLU A 744 -7.49 -76.68 32.12
N PHE A 745 -7.84 -76.18 30.92
CA PHE A 745 -7.04 -75.16 30.23
C PHE A 745 -7.00 -73.82 31.00
N GLN A 746 -8.01 -73.56 31.84
CA GLN A 746 -8.12 -72.34 32.67
C GLN A 746 -7.20 -72.32 33.90
N ASN A 747 -6.57 -73.45 34.23
CA ASN A 747 -5.78 -73.63 35.47
C ASN A 747 -4.27 -73.74 35.21
N GLY A 748 -3.76 -73.32 34.05
CA GLY A 748 -2.32 -73.39 33.74
C GLY A 748 -1.78 -74.81 33.52
N ALA A 749 -2.66 -75.83 33.52
CA ALA A 749 -2.28 -77.24 33.39
C ALA A 749 -1.67 -77.57 32.02
N ALA A 750 -2.08 -76.90 30.93
CA ALA A 750 -1.51 -77.10 29.60
C ALA A 750 -0.02 -76.71 29.51
N ILE A 751 0.41 -75.68 30.25
CA ILE A 751 1.80 -75.24 30.28
C ILE A 751 2.65 -76.11 31.22
N LEU A 752 2.07 -76.58 32.32
CA LEU A 752 2.65 -77.63 33.16
C LEU A 752 2.84 -78.93 32.36
N LEU A 753 1.88 -79.32 31.52
CA LEU A 753 1.97 -80.46 30.60
C LEU A 753 3.07 -80.28 29.54
N VAL A 754 3.26 -79.07 29.01
CA VAL A 754 4.40 -78.76 28.11
C VAL A 754 5.73 -78.87 28.85
N LYS A 755 5.81 -78.35 30.09
CA LYS A 755 7.00 -78.46 30.96
C LYS A 755 7.31 -79.92 31.31
N GLU A 756 6.31 -80.70 31.70
CA GLU A 756 6.45 -82.13 32.02
C GLU A 756 6.79 -82.97 30.80
N SER A 757 6.16 -82.70 29.64
CA SER A 757 6.47 -83.40 28.38
C SER A 757 7.91 -83.11 27.92
N PHE A 758 8.40 -81.87 28.10
CA PHE A 758 9.79 -81.52 27.81
C PHE A 758 10.77 -82.22 28.77
N HIS A 759 10.51 -82.17 30.09
CA HIS A 759 11.32 -82.88 31.09
C HIS A 759 11.32 -84.41 30.87
N GLN A 760 10.19 -84.99 30.44
CA GLN A 760 10.08 -86.41 30.19
C GLN A 760 10.74 -86.82 28.87
N CYS A 761 10.69 -85.98 27.83
CA CYS A 761 11.43 -86.19 26.58
C CYS A 761 12.95 -86.12 26.81
N VAL A 762 13.41 -85.21 27.67
CA VAL A 762 14.81 -85.16 28.13
C VAL A 762 15.16 -86.43 28.91
N ARG A 763 14.32 -86.88 29.86
CA ARG A 763 14.54 -88.15 30.60
C ARG A 763 14.58 -89.38 29.69
N GLN A 764 13.69 -89.46 28.70
CA GLN A 764 13.67 -90.58 27.74
C GLN A 764 14.88 -90.55 26.81
N SER A 765 15.33 -89.37 26.39
CA SER A 765 16.55 -89.20 25.59
C SER A 765 17.80 -89.60 26.38
N VAL A 766 17.85 -89.26 27.67
CA VAL A 766 18.91 -89.69 28.60
C VAL A 766 18.88 -91.20 28.83
N SER A 767 17.71 -91.84 28.88
CA SER A 767 17.59 -93.30 29.05
C SER A 767 17.97 -94.12 27.81
N ARG A 768 17.91 -93.55 26.61
CA ARG A 768 18.20 -94.24 25.34
C ARG A 768 19.67 -94.21 24.94
N CYS A 769 20.49 -93.34 25.54
CA CYS A 769 21.93 -93.32 25.34
C CYS A 769 22.63 -94.37 26.22
N ARG A 770 22.72 -95.62 25.76
CA ARG A 770 23.73 -96.57 26.22
C ARG A 770 24.83 -96.66 25.16
N VAL A 771 26.01 -96.13 25.47
CA VAL A 771 27.37 -96.68 25.22
C VAL A 771 28.40 -95.56 25.46
N VAL A 772 29.20 -95.77 26.51
CA VAL A 772 30.54 -95.20 26.80
C VAL A 772 30.63 -93.80 27.46
N ARG A 773 31.28 -93.81 28.65
CA ARG A 773 31.77 -92.72 29.53
C ARG A 773 30.76 -92.04 30.48
N ILE A 774 30.29 -92.86 31.44
CA ILE A 774 29.54 -92.48 32.65
C ILE A 774 30.35 -91.58 33.63
N ALA A 775 31.65 -91.38 33.45
CA ALA A 775 32.42 -90.52 34.37
C ALA A 775 32.32 -89.02 34.03
N ALA A 776 32.37 -88.63 32.75
CA ALA A 776 32.42 -87.21 32.35
C ALA A 776 31.05 -86.51 32.45
N CYS A 777 29.97 -87.15 32.03
CA CYS A 777 28.62 -86.59 32.16
C CYS A 777 28.15 -86.55 33.62
N ARG A 778 28.57 -87.47 34.49
CA ARG A 778 28.17 -87.44 35.90
C ARG A 778 28.86 -86.31 36.65
N ILE A 779 30.11 -85.98 36.33
CA ILE A 779 30.82 -84.82 36.89
C ILE A 779 30.24 -83.50 36.32
N LEU A 780 29.91 -83.43 35.02
CA LEU A 780 29.33 -82.23 34.43
C LEU A 780 27.89 -81.97 34.90
N VAL A 781 27.06 -83.02 35.00
CA VAL A 781 25.67 -82.92 35.48
C VAL A 781 25.62 -82.71 36.98
N MET A 782 26.52 -83.31 37.78
CA MET A 782 26.63 -82.97 39.20
C MET A 782 27.19 -81.56 39.38
N SER A 783 28.14 -81.09 38.58
CA SER A 783 28.62 -79.70 38.60
C SER A 783 27.54 -78.69 38.22
N ILE A 784 26.67 -79.02 37.25
CA ILE A 784 25.54 -78.16 36.84
C ILE A 784 24.42 -78.21 37.88
N LEU A 785 24.10 -79.39 38.43
CA LEU A 785 23.10 -79.55 39.49
C LEU A 785 23.56 -78.98 40.84
N ASP A 786 24.85 -79.05 41.15
CA ASP A 786 25.42 -78.42 42.34
C ASP A 786 25.50 -76.90 42.13
N ARG A 787 25.83 -76.40 40.93
CA ARG A 787 25.68 -74.97 40.59
C ARG A 787 24.23 -74.49 40.61
N GLU A 788 23.27 -75.31 40.18
CA GLU A 788 21.85 -74.97 40.26
C GLU A 788 21.35 -75.01 41.70
N ARG A 789 21.75 -76.01 42.51
CA ARG A 789 21.45 -76.05 43.94
C ARG A 789 22.11 -74.92 44.72
N GLU A 790 23.31 -74.50 44.32
CA GLU A 790 24.02 -73.38 44.94
C GLU A 790 23.35 -72.06 44.57
N ARG A 791 22.92 -71.88 43.31
CA ARG A 791 22.07 -70.75 42.88
C ARG A 791 20.68 -70.76 43.52
N GLU A 792 20.12 -71.93 43.78
CA GLU A 792 18.81 -72.09 44.44
C GLU A 792 18.92 -71.75 45.93
N ARG A 793 19.99 -72.17 46.61
CA ARG A 793 20.34 -71.72 47.97
C ARG A 793 20.66 -70.22 48.03
N GLU A 794 21.26 -69.67 46.99
CA GLU A 794 21.58 -68.23 46.88
C GLU A 794 20.29 -67.40 46.71
N ARG A 795 19.35 -67.86 45.88
CA ARG A 795 17.99 -67.29 45.77
C ARG A 795 17.16 -67.46 47.03
N GLU A 796 17.34 -68.56 47.76
CA GLU A 796 16.67 -68.79 49.04
C GLU A 796 17.19 -67.85 50.13
N ARG A 797 18.51 -67.62 50.19
CA ARG A 797 19.13 -66.58 51.03
C ARG A 797 18.71 -65.16 50.62
N GLU A 798 18.53 -64.92 49.32
CA GLU A 798 18.07 -63.62 48.81
C GLU A 798 16.60 -63.36 49.18
N ARG A 799 15.74 -64.39 49.09
CA ARG A 799 14.35 -64.35 49.61
C ARG A 799 14.30 -64.22 51.12
N GLU A 800 15.23 -64.82 51.85
CA GLU A 800 15.31 -64.68 53.31
C GLU A 800 15.72 -63.26 53.70
N ARG A 801 16.67 -62.64 52.99
CA ARG A 801 17.02 -61.22 53.13
C ARG A 801 15.89 -60.29 52.70
N GLU A 802 15.12 -60.66 51.68
CA GLU A 802 13.97 -59.89 51.23
C GLU A 802 12.83 -59.94 52.25
N ARG A 803 12.58 -61.11 52.85
CA ARG A 803 11.67 -61.26 54.01
C ARG A 803 12.18 -60.54 55.25
N GLU A 804 13.50 -60.47 55.47
CA GLU A 804 14.09 -59.71 56.57
C GLU A 804 13.92 -58.20 56.35
N ARG A 805 14.09 -57.71 55.11
CA ARG A 805 13.76 -56.32 54.70
C ARG A 805 12.27 -56.02 54.76
N GLU A 806 11.42 -56.99 54.45
CA GLU A 806 9.96 -56.86 54.52
C GLU A 806 9.50 -56.85 55.97
N ARG A 807 10.12 -57.64 56.86
CA ARG A 807 9.96 -57.54 58.32
C ARG A 807 10.50 -56.23 58.87
N GLU A 808 11.61 -55.70 58.36
CA GLU A 808 12.10 -54.38 58.74
C GLU A 808 11.13 -53.27 58.30
N ARG A 809 10.57 -53.35 57.08
CA ARG A 809 9.53 -52.42 56.59
C ARG A 809 8.23 -52.54 57.37
N GLU A 810 7.78 -53.74 57.68
CA GLU A 810 6.62 -53.97 58.55
C GLU A 810 6.88 -53.47 59.97
N CYS A 811 8.11 -53.60 60.50
CA CYS A 811 8.49 -53.05 61.81
C CYS A 811 8.59 -51.51 61.79
N GLU A 812 8.89 -50.92 60.62
CA GLU A 812 8.94 -49.48 60.38
C GLU A 812 7.53 -48.88 60.16
N GLU A 813 6.62 -49.62 59.52
CA GLU A 813 5.18 -49.31 59.40
C GLU A 813 4.39 -49.60 60.68
N SER A 814 4.84 -50.52 61.53
CA SER A 814 4.22 -50.85 62.83
C SER A 814 4.62 -49.90 63.96
N ARG A 815 5.46 -48.89 63.71
CA ARG A 815 5.72 -47.85 64.71
C ARG A 815 4.44 -47.02 64.92
N PRO A 816 3.83 -47.01 66.11
CA PRO A 816 2.73 -46.10 66.35
C PRO A 816 3.25 -44.67 66.33
N LEU A 817 2.68 -43.85 65.43
CA LEU A 817 2.74 -42.39 65.49
C LEU A 817 2.06 -41.93 66.78
N CYS A 818 2.81 -41.95 67.88
CA CYS A 818 2.48 -41.18 69.07
C CYS A 818 2.82 -39.71 68.77
N SER A 819 1.78 -38.91 68.59
CA SER A 819 1.87 -37.46 68.48
C SER A 819 2.23 -36.84 69.84
N SER A 820 3.52 -36.74 70.17
CA SER A 820 4.05 -35.73 71.10
C SER A 820 5.58 -35.64 71.00
N CYS A 821 6.11 -34.42 70.91
CA CYS A 821 7.52 -34.00 70.72
C CYS A 821 8.01 -34.10 69.25
N ALA A 822 8.08 -33.01 68.48
CA ALA A 822 8.96 -31.84 68.59
C ALA A 822 10.45 -32.17 68.39
N VAL A 823 11.02 -31.54 67.34
CA VAL A 823 12.44 -31.30 67.02
C VAL A 823 13.14 -32.42 66.24
N CYS A 824 13.63 -32.04 65.04
CA CYS A 824 14.55 -32.73 64.11
C CYS A 824 13.92 -33.42 62.88
N LEU A 825 13.46 -32.60 61.94
CA LEU A 825 13.61 -32.87 60.51
C LEU A 825 14.38 -31.68 59.93
N LEU A 826 15.61 -31.89 59.44
CA LEU A 826 16.23 -31.11 58.36
C LEU A 826 17.67 -31.60 58.07
N VAL A 827 17.91 -31.94 56.79
CA VAL A 827 19.22 -32.05 56.08
C VAL A 827 19.99 -33.38 56.26
N CYS A 828 20.47 -34.14 55.28
CA CYS A 828 20.34 -34.27 53.81
C CYS A 828 21.15 -35.52 53.37
N ALA A 829 20.98 -35.92 52.10
CA ALA A 829 21.92 -36.68 51.24
C ALA A 829 22.00 -38.23 51.44
N CYS A 830 21.52 -39.07 50.53
CA CYS A 830 21.99 -39.33 49.15
C CYS A 830 23.49 -39.61 49.04
N TRP A 831 23.89 -40.90 48.98
CA TRP A 831 24.73 -41.48 47.90
C TRP A 831 25.33 -42.86 48.22
N SER A 832 25.53 -43.62 47.13
CA SER A 832 26.49 -44.70 46.93
C SER A 832 26.89 -44.66 45.44
N PRO A 833 28.00 -45.25 44.96
CA PRO A 833 29.40 -45.15 45.39
C PRO A 833 30.37 -44.92 44.18
N ARG A 834 31.63 -44.52 44.43
CA ARG A 834 32.81 -44.90 43.58
C ARG A 834 34.13 -44.40 44.19
N CYS A 835 35.11 -45.30 44.30
CA CYS A 835 36.52 -44.99 44.52
C CYS A 835 37.24 -44.83 43.17
N LEU A 836 38.14 -43.85 43.05
CA LEU A 836 39.56 -44.04 42.71
C LEU A 836 40.31 -42.71 42.60
N GLU A 837 41.56 -42.76 43.07
CA GLU A 837 42.73 -41.94 42.72
C GLU A 837 43.10 -40.65 43.50
N CYS A 838 44.30 -40.77 44.09
CA CYS A 838 45.41 -39.82 44.12
C CYS A 838 45.41 -38.61 45.07
N VAL A 839 46.11 -38.82 46.19
CA VAL A 839 47.39 -38.17 46.56
C VAL A 839 47.46 -36.63 46.56
N SER A 840 47.78 -36.13 47.75
CA SER A 840 48.64 -34.98 48.09
C SER A 840 48.01 -33.60 48.38
N THR A 841 48.12 -33.28 49.68
CA THR A 841 48.72 -32.07 50.28
C THR A 841 48.03 -30.70 50.23
N SER A 842 47.90 -30.18 51.46
CA SER A 842 48.04 -28.79 51.93
C SER A 842 47.06 -27.76 51.36
N ALA A 843 46.07 -27.33 52.14
CA ALA A 843 46.19 -26.34 53.21
C ALA A 843 46.66 -24.96 52.70
N HIS A 844 45.73 -23.99 52.64
CA HIS A 844 45.84 -22.76 53.42
C HIS A 844 44.59 -21.87 53.33
N SER A 845 44.03 -21.58 54.51
CA SER A 845 43.52 -20.29 55.00
C SER A 845 42.55 -19.44 54.15
N GLY A 846 41.42 -19.11 54.79
CA GLY A 846 41.24 -17.73 55.24
C GLY A 846 39.97 -17.03 54.74
N LEU A 847 39.09 -16.79 55.72
CA LEU A 847 37.91 -15.91 55.75
C LEU A 847 36.61 -16.42 55.10
#